data_AF-U7PZU1-F1
#
_entry.id   AF-U7PZU1-F1
#
_cell.length_a   1.000
_cell.length_b   1.000
_cell.length_c   1.000
_cell.angle_alpha   90.00
_cell.angle_beta   90.00
_cell.angle_gamma   90.00
#
_symmetry.space_group_name_H-M   'P 1'
#
loop_
_entity.id
_entity.type
_entity.pdbx_description
1 polymer ?
#
loop_
_entity_poly.entity_id
_entity_poly.type
_entity_poly.pdbx_seq_one_letter_code
_entity_poly.pdbx_strand_id
1 'polypeptide(L)'
;MAETIIEDIEEYNTTLFTSADCSATSLPPLEVPPIGLVHDSPLLYTTVIDSMKQAVPIEIKASTVGTKKSGLFFTGEAPLPPGEMIFLTNPLVMARSPDDDQTMATRPRKGPLRDTDVCDYCFKSPQTFTEKVASESESGNPVLPPARRCTGCNLMSFCNKTCHQKAWKQFHRFECGLLKTLQRRDPAFLLHLRLLLMDKADTVPDNVMKVIRDLSMPFKLPLQPPLSHNVKNCALHAYHLLSLENRDLTFIRDVLCRILANQAVVATADETAIVHCFDISLAMLNHSCAPNAFVFVEGRQARVRSLHTILPGEEITVALVDTRLDVESRRAALRLQTLCPDYVCNCHVCKRDADAMKLIAGESESQLAALKRFHAGVVPKAVQLIHDIKRTAWDKAKTDLVHQFVTLAEGEFLAHFTKGPMDNVTYKPIPWLRMAGAAMFLEIRQLESALYYAVLSFMFRERQVDPLSVTDLRILVNTLRAICELPESAKQYRSLFASHRNGFPTRRELGAFTVGCTIALGLLAIKVYGPKLGFVRAVLRWGREGETLCAPLEPCSPEFNTAFHSAQHKILKWCLGNRIYEAVPIREPTRAEYDALTDILRAREEQLEQSEQTAQNGQPDEAELAEPPCGLSEDYERVEKRAKTRESKRSGQSGQSGRSELSEQSTHSTQSAQSTRSTRSTQSGRPDVQEQQEAEDVSMVLLNYEQKMRVARNAESIMRREQDRRKQKSSRKDEEQAVNTDLENKLQAVFETGLRIMGENDMNSNRNTEEPLDQADKKLEREYGREGARSSTVEEVCRVQMDW
;
A
#
# COMPACT_ATOMS: atom_id res chain seq x y z
N MET A 1 -26.43 18.34 -0.98
CA MET A 1 -25.79 17.17 -0.34
C MET A 1 -24.30 17.12 -0.65
N ALA A 2 -23.88 17.07 -1.93
CA ALA A 2 -22.45 17.15 -2.29
C ALA A 2 -21.82 18.51 -1.94
N GLU A 3 -22.48 19.63 -2.26
CA GLU A 3 -22.02 20.97 -1.86
C GLU A 3 -21.92 21.12 -0.34
N THR A 4 -22.89 20.55 0.39
CA THR A 4 -22.92 20.54 1.86
C THR A 4 -21.77 19.72 2.44
N ILE A 5 -21.35 18.64 1.78
CA ILE A 5 -20.19 17.84 2.19
C ILE A 5 -18.88 18.58 1.89
N ILE A 6 -18.80 19.31 0.78
CA ILE A 6 -17.62 20.14 0.47
C ILE A 6 -17.50 21.28 1.47
N GLU A 7 -18.60 21.99 1.76
CA GLU A 7 -18.64 23.01 2.80
C GLU A 7 -18.34 22.42 4.18
N ASP A 8 -18.87 21.24 4.52
CA ASP A 8 -18.54 20.56 5.78
C ASP A 8 -17.05 20.15 5.82
N ILE A 9 -16.44 19.71 4.72
CA ILE A 9 -15.01 19.36 4.67
C ILE A 9 -14.14 20.62 4.73
N GLU A 10 -14.51 21.69 4.05
CA GLU A 10 -13.82 22.98 4.11
C GLU A 10 -13.96 23.59 5.51
N GLU A 11 -15.15 23.57 6.09
CA GLU A 11 -15.45 24.03 7.45
C GLU A 11 -14.78 23.15 8.51
N TYR A 12 -14.70 21.82 8.31
CA TYR A 12 -13.98 20.90 9.20
C TYR A 12 -12.47 21.09 9.12
N ASN A 13 -11.93 21.35 7.92
CA ASN A 13 -10.53 21.72 7.72
C ASN A 13 -10.22 23.12 8.27
N THR A 14 -11.18 24.06 8.26
CA THR A 14 -10.96 25.37 8.90
C THR A 14 -11.12 25.30 10.42
N THR A 15 -12.12 24.59 10.97
CA THR A 15 -12.37 24.54 12.42
C THR A 15 -11.29 23.81 13.22
N LEU A 16 -10.57 22.86 12.63
CA LEU A 16 -9.38 22.27 13.29
C LEU A 16 -8.18 23.23 13.36
N PHE A 17 -8.17 24.31 12.57
CA PHE A 17 -7.03 25.24 12.48
C PHE A 17 -7.37 26.72 12.74
N THR A 18 -8.59 27.05 13.17
CA THR A 18 -8.94 28.39 13.70
C THR A 18 -8.46 28.64 15.13
N SER A 19 -7.57 27.81 15.68
CA SER A 19 -6.65 28.34 16.70
C SER A 19 -5.90 29.50 16.04
N ALA A 20 -6.15 30.72 16.50
CA ALA A 20 -5.80 32.00 15.88
C ALA A 20 -4.30 32.20 15.53
N ASP A 21 -3.44 31.22 15.79
CA ASP A 21 -2.00 31.29 15.55
C ASP A 21 -1.57 30.65 14.20
N CYS A 22 -2.41 29.90 13.50
CA CYS A 22 -2.01 29.24 12.24
C CYS A 22 -2.05 30.15 11.00
N SER A 23 -2.79 31.26 11.03
CA SER A 23 -2.82 32.21 9.90
C SER A 23 -1.59 33.12 9.85
N ALA A 24 -0.83 33.23 10.95
CA ALA A 24 0.29 34.17 11.06
C ALA A 24 1.65 33.58 10.64
N THR A 25 1.81 32.26 10.53
CA THR A 25 3.06 31.66 10.06
C THR A 25 3.03 31.43 8.56
N SER A 26 3.32 32.48 7.79
CA SER A 26 3.81 32.30 6.42
C SER A 26 5.15 31.57 6.52
N LEU A 27 5.14 30.26 6.28
CA LEU A 27 6.37 29.49 6.16
C LEU A 27 7.20 30.08 5.01
N PRO A 28 8.51 30.29 5.19
CA PRO A 28 9.36 30.69 4.09
C PRO A 28 9.24 29.69 2.92
N PRO A 29 9.42 30.17 1.68
CA PRO A 29 9.59 29.29 0.52
C PRO A 29 10.66 28.23 0.84
N LEU A 30 10.48 27.01 0.32
CA LEU A 30 11.55 26.01 0.36
C LEU A 30 12.71 26.55 -0.48
N GLU A 31 13.75 27.09 0.16
CA GLU A 31 15.02 27.34 -0.50
C GLU A 31 15.75 26.01 -0.65
N VAL A 32 16.08 25.64 -1.88
CA VAL A 32 16.82 24.40 -2.17
C VAL A 32 18.31 24.74 -2.07
N PRO A 33 19.06 24.21 -1.10
CA PRO A 33 20.52 24.24 -1.21
C PRO A 33 20.92 23.55 -2.52
N PRO A 34 22.00 23.96 -3.21
CA PRO A 34 22.43 23.30 -4.44
C PRO A 34 22.55 21.80 -4.18
N ILE A 35 21.66 21.02 -4.82
CA ILE A 35 21.59 19.57 -4.62
C ILE A 35 22.89 18.98 -5.13
N GLY A 36 23.75 18.52 -4.22
CA GLY A 36 24.88 17.68 -4.57
C GLY A 36 24.36 16.43 -5.28
N LEU A 37 24.91 16.10 -6.44
CA LEU A 37 24.54 14.84 -7.10
C LEU A 37 25.22 13.70 -6.34
N VAL A 38 24.44 12.67 -5.99
CA VAL A 38 24.96 11.50 -5.26
C VAL A 38 26.17 10.88 -5.96
N HIS A 39 26.20 10.85 -7.31
CA HIS A 39 27.32 10.31 -8.08
C HIS A 39 28.56 11.21 -8.12
N ASP A 40 28.44 12.50 -7.82
CA ASP A 40 29.57 13.44 -7.79
C ASP A 40 30.28 13.45 -6.44
N SER A 41 29.62 12.99 -5.37
CA SER A 41 30.14 12.98 -4.01
C SER A 41 30.63 11.59 -3.61
N PRO A 42 31.95 11.37 -3.45
CA PRO A 42 32.48 10.06 -3.06
C PRO A 42 31.88 9.51 -1.75
N LEU A 43 31.61 10.38 -0.77
CA LEU A 43 31.03 9.98 0.51
C LEU A 43 29.57 9.51 0.35
N LEU A 44 28.78 10.20 -0.46
CA LEU A 44 27.36 9.84 -0.66
C LEU A 44 27.25 8.59 -1.53
N TYR A 45 28.11 8.50 -2.55
CA TYR A 45 28.27 7.32 -3.39
C TYR A 45 28.52 6.08 -2.53
N THR A 46 29.57 6.08 -1.70
CA THR A 46 29.91 4.92 -0.86
C THR A 46 28.80 4.61 0.15
N THR A 47 28.21 5.63 0.76
CA THR A 47 27.09 5.44 1.71
C THR A 47 25.90 4.70 1.07
N VAL A 48 25.54 5.01 -0.17
CA VAL A 48 24.45 4.32 -0.87
C VAL A 48 24.89 2.91 -1.26
N ILE A 49 26.09 2.74 -1.81
CA ILE A 49 26.62 1.43 -2.22
C ILE A 49 26.71 0.47 -1.03
N ASP A 50 27.20 0.93 0.12
CA ASP A 50 27.38 0.13 1.34
C ASP A 50 26.04 -0.21 2.02
N SER A 51 24.97 0.54 1.72
CA SER A 51 23.64 0.28 2.27
C SER A 51 22.94 -0.95 1.67
N MET A 52 23.45 -1.48 0.54
CA MET A 52 22.86 -2.61 -0.18
C MET A 52 23.83 -3.78 -0.31
N LYS A 53 23.30 -5.00 -0.24
CA LYS A 53 24.02 -6.24 -0.54
C LYS A 53 23.95 -6.51 -2.05
N GLN A 54 25.02 -6.19 -2.75
CA GLN A 54 25.15 -6.42 -4.18
C GLN A 54 25.35 -7.91 -4.48
N ALA A 55 24.59 -8.42 -5.46
CA ALA A 55 24.82 -9.73 -6.07
C ALA A 55 25.59 -9.61 -7.39
N VAL A 56 25.57 -8.41 -8.00
CA VAL A 56 26.28 -8.08 -9.23
C VAL A 56 27.00 -6.73 -9.06
N PRO A 57 28.04 -6.43 -9.87
CA PRO A 57 28.70 -5.13 -9.84
C PRO A 57 27.75 -4.01 -10.29
N ILE A 58 27.61 -2.97 -9.45
CA ILE A 58 26.74 -1.81 -9.69
C ILE A 58 27.52 -0.52 -9.40
N GLU A 59 27.27 0.52 -10.20
CA GLU A 59 27.78 1.87 -9.94
C GLU A 59 26.65 2.91 -9.99
N ILE A 60 26.82 4.01 -9.27
CA ILE A 60 25.91 5.17 -9.36
C ILE A 60 26.50 6.18 -10.35
N LYS A 61 25.76 6.53 -11.41
CA LYS A 61 26.18 7.53 -12.42
C LYS A 61 25.05 8.54 -12.67
N ALA A 62 25.35 9.53 -13.50
CA ALA A 62 24.31 10.39 -14.06
C ALA A 62 23.27 9.55 -14.83
N SER A 63 21.99 9.74 -14.52
CA SER A 63 20.90 9.01 -15.18
C SER A 63 20.77 9.42 -16.64
N THR A 64 20.50 8.44 -17.49
CA THR A 64 20.22 8.62 -18.92
C THR A 64 18.72 8.68 -19.21
N VAL A 65 17.87 8.17 -18.30
CA VAL A 65 16.41 8.11 -18.47
C VAL A 65 15.70 9.36 -17.96
N GLY A 66 16.32 10.10 -17.04
CA GLY A 66 15.93 11.48 -16.69
C GLY A 66 14.77 11.63 -15.72
N THR A 67 14.31 10.55 -15.06
CA THR A 67 13.32 10.67 -13.96
C THR A 67 13.93 11.28 -12.71
N LYS A 68 15.20 10.98 -12.46
CA LYS A 68 16.05 11.56 -11.42
C LYS A 68 17.41 11.88 -12.05
N LYS A 69 18.27 12.60 -11.32
CA LYS A 69 19.60 12.99 -11.82
C LYS A 69 20.66 11.89 -11.69
N SER A 70 20.53 11.02 -10.70
CA SER A 70 21.41 9.85 -10.50
C SER A 70 20.64 8.57 -10.81
N GLY A 71 21.35 7.54 -11.26
CA GLY A 71 20.81 6.20 -11.49
C GLY A 71 21.82 5.11 -11.14
N LEU A 72 21.33 3.89 -10.92
CA LEU A 72 22.16 2.70 -10.77
C LEU A 72 22.45 2.09 -12.14
N PHE A 73 23.68 1.68 -12.38
CA PHE A 73 24.13 1.08 -13.63
C PHE A 73 24.78 -0.26 -13.36
N PHE A 74 24.46 -1.25 -14.19
CA PHE A 74 25.11 -2.55 -14.14
C PHE A 74 26.50 -2.45 -14.78
N THR A 75 27.54 -2.93 -14.10
CA THR A 75 28.95 -2.83 -14.55
C THR A 75 29.68 -4.17 -14.61
N GLY A 76 28.93 -5.28 -14.60
CA GLY A 76 29.53 -6.59 -14.82
C GLY A 76 30.14 -6.74 -16.21
N GLU A 77 31.05 -7.69 -16.37
CA GLU A 77 31.79 -7.90 -17.63
C GLU A 77 30.95 -8.59 -18.72
N ALA A 78 29.91 -9.33 -18.31
CA ALA A 78 29.03 -10.09 -19.20
C ALA A 78 27.57 -9.65 -19.02
N PRO A 79 26.71 -9.85 -20.04
CA PRO A 79 25.28 -9.60 -19.93
C PRO A 79 24.66 -10.36 -18.75
N LEU A 80 23.92 -9.65 -17.89
CA LEU A 80 23.19 -10.23 -16.79
C LEU A 80 21.90 -10.88 -17.31
N PRO A 81 21.69 -12.20 -17.17
CA PRO A 81 20.47 -12.85 -17.64
C PRO A 81 19.20 -12.38 -16.92
N PRO A 82 18.01 -12.61 -17.49
CA PRO A 82 16.73 -12.38 -16.82
C PRO A 82 16.56 -13.28 -15.60
N GLY A 83 15.90 -12.77 -14.56
CA GLY A 83 15.59 -13.52 -13.35
C GLY A 83 16.73 -13.54 -12.34
N GLU A 84 17.85 -12.87 -12.59
CA GLU A 84 18.99 -12.82 -11.67
C GLU A 84 18.79 -11.79 -10.55
N MET A 85 19.43 -12.05 -9.40
CA MET A 85 19.45 -11.09 -8.30
C MET A 85 20.44 -9.97 -8.60
N ILE A 86 20.01 -8.73 -8.45
CA ILE A 86 20.86 -7.55 -8.66
C ILE A 86 21.42 -7.09 -7.31
N PHE A 87 20.53 -6.74 -6.37
CA PHE A 87 20.90 -6.44 -4.99
C PHE A 87 19.73 -6.67 -4.04
N LEU A 88 20.04 -6.71 -2.75
CA LEU A 88 19.06 -6.70 -1.66
C LEU A 88 19.36 -5.56 -0.70
N THR A 89 18.31 -5.00 -0.11
CA THR A 89 18.44 -3.98 0.95
C THR A 89 17.41 -4.26 2.05
N ASN A 90 17.70 -3.78 3.26
CA ASN A 90 16.75 -3.71 4.35
C ASN A 90 16.29 -2.24 4.45
N PRO A 91 15.14 -1.87 3.86
CA PRO A 91 14.76 -0.47 3.77
C PRO A 91 14.71 0.23 5.12
N LEU A 92 15.26 1.45 5.17
CA LEU A 92 15.34 2.29 6.37
C LEU A 92 14.00 2.36 7.12
N VAL A 93 12.93 2.65 6.40
CA VAL A 93 11.55 2.66 6.93
C VAL A 93 10.60 2.02 5.93
N MET A 94 9.64 1.25 6.45
CA MET A 94 8.56 0.66 5.66
C MET A 94 7.22 0.87 6.37
N ALA A 95 6.13 0.95 5.62
CA ALA A 95 4.78 1.07 6.12
C ALA A 95 3.82 0.34 5.19
N ARG A 96 2.80 -0.30 5.75
CA ARG A 96 1.76 -0.97 4.97
C ARG A 96 0.73 0.05 4.48
N SER A 97 0.13 -0.19 3.31
CA SER A 97 -1.01 0.60 2.85
C SER A 97 -2.26 0.34 3.72
N PRO A 98 -3.00 1.38 4.16
CA PRO A 98 -4.19 1.20 5.01
C PRO A 98 -5.31 0.39 4.32
N ASP A 99 -5.35 0.37 2.99
CA ASP A 99 -6.41 -0.27 2.19
C ASP A 99 -6.47 -1.79 2.32
N ASP A 100 -5.39 -2.43 2.79
CA ASP A 100 -5.41 -3.86 3.10
C ASP A 100 -6.27 -4.16 4.36
N ASP A 101 -6.57 -3.15 5.18
CA ASP A 101 -7.54 -3.28 6.26
C ASP A 101 -8.91 -2.78 5.80
N GLN A 102 -9.86 -3.70 5.61
CA GLN A 102 -11.30 -3.40 5.49
C GLN A 102 -11.88 -2.52 6.64
N THR A 103 -11.08 -2.12 7.63
CA THR A 103 -11.52 -1.55 8.91
C THR A 103 -11.05 -0.13 9.19
N MET A 104 -10.17 0.49 8.37
CA MET A 104 -9.75 1.88 8.62
C MET A 104 -10.92 2.87 8.52
N ALA A 105 -11.85 2.66 7.60
CA ALA A 105 -12.86 3.68 7.28
C ALA A 105 -14.14 3.65 8.14
N THR A 106 -14.54 2.53 8.76
CA THR A 106 -15.94 2.43 9.27
C THR A 106 -16.14 2.03 10.73
N ARG A 107 -15.12 1.57 11.48
CA ARG A 107 -15.34 1.26 12.91
C ARG A 107 -14.16 1.62 13.80
N PRO A 108 -14.40 2.24 14.98
CA PRO A 108 -13.45 2.21 16.08
C PRO A 108 -13.07 0.74 16.33
N ARG A 109 -11.78 0.41 16.21
CA ARG A 109 -11.20 -0.93 16.36
C ARG A 109 -11.43 -1.53 17.76
N LYS A 110 -12.67 -1.96 18.07
CA LYS A 110 -13.07 -2.63 19.31
C LYS A 110 -13.37 -4.14 19.16
N GLY A 111 -13.21 -4.72 17.97
CA GLY A 111 -13.39 -6.16 17.74
C GLY A 111 -12.08 -6.98 17.80
N PRO A 112 -12.18 -8.31 17.95
CA PRO A 112 -11.04 -9.23 17.79
C PRO A 112 -10.42 -9.07 16.39
N LEU A 113 -9.11 -9.34 16.32
CA LEU A 113 -8.38 -9.36 15.05
C LEU A 113 -8.82 -10.56 14.23
N ARG A 114 -8.81 -10.39 12.91
CA ARG A 114 -9.18 -11.42 11.94
C ARG A 114 -7.92 -12.07 11.42
N ASP A 115 -8.06 -13.28 10.90
CA ASP A 115 -6.96 -14.01 10.25
C ASP A 115 -6.42 -13.28 9.00
N THR A 116 -7.16 -12.30 8.48
CA THR A 116 -6.74 -11.44 7.37
C THR A 116 -5.79 -10.32 7.77
N ASP A 117 -5.65 -10.03 9.08
CA ASP A 117 -4.88 -8.86 9.52
C ASP A 117 -3.37 -9.10 9.31
N VAL A 118 -2.74 -8.19 8.57
CA VAL A 118 -1.34 -8.28 8.15
C VAL A 118 -0.41 -7.76 9.26
N CYS A 119 0.73 -8.42 9.47
CA CYS A 119 1.75 -7.98 10.41
C CYS A 119 2.47 -6.72 9.92
N ASP A 120 2.55 -5.68 10.73
CA ASP A 120 3.24 -4.40 10.42
C ASP A 120 4.78 -4.49 10.51
N TYR A 121 5.33 -5.69 10.69
CA TYR A 121 6.78 -5.95 10.66
C TYR A 121 7.18 -6.85 9.48
N CYS A 122 6.60 -8.04 9.36
CA CYS A 122 6.94 -8.98 8.29
C CYS A 122 5.98 -8.97 7.10
N PHE A 123 4.89 -8.20 7.16
CA PHE A 123 3.87 -8.07 6.11
C PHE A 123 3.18 -9.38 5.72
N LYS A 124 3.20 -10.38 6.61
CA LYS A 124 2.50 -11.66 6.46
C LYS A 124 1.21 -11.69 7.30
N SER A 125 0.27 -12.54 6.89
CA SER A 125 -0.93 -12.93 7.63
C SER A 125 -1.18 -14.44 7.47
N PRO A 126 -1.96 -15.09 8.34
CA PRO A 126 -2.32 -16.50 8.19
C PRO A 126 -2.99 -16.82 6.84
N GLN A 127 -3.66 -15.84 6.22
CA GLN A 127 -4.38 -16.00 4.97
C GLN A 127 -3.51 -15.78 3.73
N THR A 128 -2.24 -15.43 3.89
CA THR A 128 -1.34 -15.32 2.74
C THR A 128 -1.16 -16.68 2.09
N PHE A 129 -1.02 -16.70 0.77
CA PHE A 129 -0.87 -17.95 0.02
C PHE A 129 0.25 -18.82 0.59
N THR A 130 1.40 -18.21 0.87
CA THR A 130 2.57 -18.92 1.42
C THR A 130 2.28 -19.58 2.76
N GLU A 131 1.60 -18.88 3.67
CA GLU A 131 1.35 -19.37 5.02
C GLU A 131 0.17 -20.36 5.06
N LYS A 132 -0.84 -20.15 4.20
CA LYS A 132 -1.97 -21.07 4.04
C LYS A 132 -1.50 -22.46 3.58
N VAL A 133 -0.68 -22.51 2.52
CA VAL A 133 -0.11 -23.78 2.03
C VAL A 133 0.79 -24.44 3.08
N ALA A 134 1.52 -23.65 3.88
CA ALA A 134 2.29 -24.21 4.99
C ALA A 134 1.36 -24.83 6.06
N SER A 135 0.28 -24.13 6.45
CA SER A 135 -0.64 -24.59 7.50
C SER A 135 -1.47 -25.83 7.16
N GLU A 136 -1.86 -25.99 5.89
CA GLU A 136 -2.63 -27.15 5.44
C GLU A 136 -1.81 -28.46 5.56
N SER A 137 -0.48 -28.36 5.54
CA SER A 137 0.42 -29.50 5.69
C SER A 137 0.76 -29.88 7.14
N GLU A 138 0.76 -28.93 8.08
CA GLU A 138 1.19 -29.13 9.48
C GLU A 138 0.01 -29.40 10.42
N SER A 139 -0.45 -30.65 10.52
CA SER A 139 -1.38 -31.14 11.58
C SER A 139 -2.67 -30.32 11.83
N GLY A 140 -3.04 -29.42 10.91
CA GLY A 140 -4.20 -28.52 11.03
C GLY A 140 -3.98 -27.29 11.93
N ASN A 141 -2.79 -27.06 12.46
CA ASN A 141 -2.48 -25.83 13.20
C ASN A 141 -1.92 -24.75 12.25
N PRO A 142 -2.40 -23.50 12.31
CA PRO A 142 -1.83 -22.43 11.50
C PRO A 142 -0.38 -22.16 11.91
N VAL A 143 0.56 -22.34 10.97
CA VAL A 143 2.00 -22.03 11.16
C VAL A 143 2.17 -20.58 11.62
N LEU A 144 1.41 -19.67 11.01
CA LEU A 144 1.38 -18.27 11.38
C LEU A 144 0.09 -17.96 12.15
N PRO A 145 0.16 -17.56 13.43
CA PRO A 145 -1.03 -17.14 14.17
C PRO A 145 -1.55 -15.78 13.67
N PRO A 146 -2.85 -15.48 13.88
CA PRO A 146 -3.42 -14.18 13.54
C PRO A 146 -2.68 -13.06 14.26
N ALA A 147 -2.45 -11.97 13.53
CA ALA A 147 -1.73 -10.82 14.06
C ALA A 147 -2.43 -10.27 15.30
N ARG A 148 -1.65 -9.93 16.33
CA ARG A 148 -2.11 -9.32 17.58
C ARG A 148 -1.72 -7.85 17.63
N ARG A 149 -2.67 -7.00 17.99
CA ARG A 149 -2.42 -5.55 18.16
C ARG A 149 -1.49 -5.31 19.34
N CYS A 150 -0.61 -4.34 19.16
CA CYS A 150 0.11 -3.75 20.27
C CYS A 150 -0.90 -3.16 21.27
N THR A 151 -0.81 -3.58 22.53
CA THR A 151 -1.69 -3.11 23.61
C THR A 151 -1.48 -1.63 23.96
N GLY A 152 -0.33 -1.07 23.59
CA GLY A 152 -0.02 0.35 23.79
C GLY A 152 -0.74 1.25 22.78
N CYS A 153 -0.44 1.09 21.49
CA CYS A 153 -1.00 1.96 20.44
C CYS A 153 -2.37 1.50 19.91
N ASN A 154 -2.69 0.20 20.01
CA ASN A 154 -3.84 -0.45 19.39
C ASN A 154 -3.95 -0.24 17.85
N LEU A 155 -2.85 0.15 17.22
CA LEU A 155 -2.76 0.46 15.80
C LEU A 155 -1.92 -0.58 15.04
N MET A 156 -0.69 -0.83 15.48
CA MET A 156 0.18 -1.82 14.84
C MET A 156 -0.15 -3.24 15.31
N SER A 157 -0.07 -4.22 14.40
CA SER A 157 -0.34 -5.63 14.63
C SER A 157 0.87 -6.49 14.29
N PHE A 158 1.11 -7.54 15.09
CA PHE A 158 2.26 -8.41 14.94
C PHE A 158 1.83 -9.87 15.05
N CYS A 159 2.28 -10.72 14.10
CA CYS A 159 1.94 -12.15 14.11
C CYS A 159 2.44 -12.86 15.36
N ASN A 160 3.68 -12.58 15.80
CA ASN A 160 4.27 -13.23 16.98
C ASN A 160 5.12 -12.26 17.82
N LYS A 161 5.54 -12.73 19.01
CA LYS A 161 6.38 -11.96 19.93
C LYS A 161 7.71 -11.56 19.29
N THR A 162 8.27 -12.39 18.42
CA THR A 162 9.53 -12.11 17.72
C THR A 162 9.41 -10.89 16.82
N CYS A 163 8.37 -10.82 15.97
CA CYS A 163 8.10 -9.66 15.12
C CYS A 163 7.83 -8.40 15.95
N HIS A 164 7.05 -8.52 17.03
CA HIS A 164 6.83 -7.40 17.95
C HIS A 164 8.15 -6.91 18.58
N GLN A 165 9.01 -7.80 19.06
CA GLN A 165 10.30 -7.43 19.68
C GLN A 165 11.27 -6.81 18.67
N LYS A 166 11.37 -7.37 17.46
CA LYS A 166 12.19 -6.81 16.39
C LYS A 166 11.69 -5.41 16.01
N ALA A 167 10.39 -5.25 15.80
CA ALA A 167 9.75 -3.94 15.55
C ALA A 167 10.00 -2.97 16.70
N TRP A 168 9.85 -3.42 17.96
CA TRP A 168 10.07 -2.61 19.16
C TRP A 168 11.49 -2.05 19.22
N LYS A 169 12.51 -2.89 18.97
CA LYS A 169 13.91 -2.45 18.95
C LYS A 169 14.19 -1.45 17.83
N GLN A 170 13.66 -1.69 16.63
CA GLN A 170 13.97 -0.90 15.44
C GLN A 170 13.24 0.45 15.41
N PHE A 171 11.91 0.47 15.50
CA PHE A 171 11.12 1.69 15.29
C PHE A 171 9.93 1.84 16.24
N HIS A 172 9.25 0.75 16.60
CA HIS A 172 7.94 0.82 17.25
C HIS A 172 7.98 1.45 18.65
N ARG A 173 9.08 1.28 19.40
CA ARG A 173 9.25 1.91 20.72
C ARG A 173 9.15 3.44 20.70
N PHE A 174 9.57 4.06 19.59
CA PHE A 174 9.59 5.51 19.46
C PHE A 174 8.22 6.08 19.06
N GLU A 175 7.48 5.33 18.24
CA GLU A 175 6.19 5.77 17.70
C GLU A 175 4.97 5.30 18.51
N CYS A 176 5.06 4.22 19.29
CA CYS A 176 3.90 3.58 19.91
C CYS A 176 3.01 4.55 20.72
N GLY A 177 3.62 5.45 21.50
CA GLY A 177 2.88 6.46 22.26
C GLY A 177 2.12 7.47 21.37
N LEU A 178 2.75 7.88 20.26
CA LEU A 178 2.21 8.86 19.30
C LEU A 178 1.13 8.25 18.41
N LEU A 179 1.31 7.00 17.98
CA LEU A 179 0.36 6.28 17.14
C LEU A 179 -1.03 6.16 17.78
N LYS A 180 -1.10 6.16 19.12
CA LYS A 180 -2.35 6.13 19.87
C LYS A 180 -3.22 7.37 19.64
N THR A 181 -2.60 8.54 19.47
CA THR A 181 -3.28 9.83 19.28
C THR A 181 -3.36 10.25 17.81
N LEU A 182 -2.75 9.47 16.91
CA LEU A 182 -2.62 9.82 15.50
C LEU A 182 -3.97 9.75 14.77
N GLN A 183 -4.41 10.91 14.27
CA GLN A 183 -5.61 11.02 13.43
C GLN A 183 -5.32 10.65 11.97
N ARG A 184 -4.20 11.12 11.42
CA ARG A 184 -3.75 10.87 10.04
C ARG A 184 -2.86 9.63 9.96
N ARG A 185 -3.09 8.74 9.00
CA ARG A 185 -2.44 7.41 8.94
C ARG A 185 -2.01 7.01 7.53
N ASP A 186 -1.85 7.96 6.62
CA ASP A 186 -1.33 7.64 5.28
C ASP A 186 0.09 7.06 5.38
N PRO A 187 0.46 6.10 4.52
CA PRO A 187 1.75 5.41 4.60
C PRO A 187 2.94 6.36 4.53
N ALA A 188 2.91 7.35 3.64
CA ALA A 188 4.00 8.31 3.48
C ALA A 188 4.23 9.13 4.76
N PHE A 189 3.17 9.56 5.44
CA PHE A 189 3.27 10.22 6.73
C PHE A 189 3.82 9.29 7.82
N LEU A 190 3.46 8.00 7.81
CA LEU A 190 4.04 7.02 8.74
C LEU A 190 5.54 6.81 8.49
N LEU A 191 5.99 6.72 7.22
CA LEU A 191 7.40 6.66 6.87
C LEU A 191 8.14 7.90 7.38
N HIS A 192 7.56 9.08 7.16
CA HIS A 192 8.09 10.35 7.60
C HIS A 192 8.23 10.44 9.12
N LEU A 193 7.18 10.07 9.85
CA LEU A 193 7.20 10.03 11.32
C LEU A 193 8.26 9.05 11.85
N ARG A 194 8.33 7.85 11.26
CA ARG A 194 9.33 6.83 11.63
C ARG A 194 10.76 7.34 11.44
N LEU A 195 11.05 7.92 10.28
CA LEU A 195 12.39 8.43 9.97
C LEU A 195 12.80 9.55 10.93
N LEU A 196 11.91 10.50 11.21
CA LEU A 196 12.20 11.59 12.15
C LEU A 196 12.37 11.12 13.59
N LEU A 197 11.60 10.11 14.02
CA LEU A 197 11.76 9.50 15.34
C LEU A 197 13.06 8.72 15.46
N MET A 198 13.46 8.02 14.41
CA MET A 198 14.75 7.33 14.33
C MET A 198 15.93 8.31 14.32
N ASP A 199 15.83 9.42 13.59
CA ASP A 199 16.81 10.52 13.59
C ASP A 199 16.93 11.14 15.00
N LYS A 200 15.80 11.46 15.65
CA LYS A 200 15.77 11.97 17.03
C LYS A 200 16.41 11.01 18.04
N ALA A 201 16.32 9.71 17.79
CA ALA A 201 16.91 8.68 18.62
C ALA A 201 18.39 8.39 18.31
N ASP A 202 19.03 9.18 17.44
CA ASP A 202 20.40 9.00 16.94
C ASP A 202 20.62 7.59 16.35
N THR A 203 19.57 7.02 15.75
CA THR A 203 19.63 5.70 15.09
C THR A 203 19.78 5.78 13.57
N VAL A 204 19.74 6.98 12.99
CA VAL A 204 20.04 7.17 11.57
C VAL A 204 21.43 7.78 11.44
N PRO A 205 22.38 7.13 10.77
CA PRO A 205 23.72 7.68 10.59
C PRO A 205 23.72 9.03 9.86
N ASP A 206 24.62 9.94 10.24
CA ASP A 206 24.70 11.29 9.67
C ASP A 206 24.93 11.30 8.14
N ASN A 207 25.72 10.36 7.64
CA ASN A 207 25.97 10.19 6.21
C ASN A 207 24.70 9.74 5.46
N VAL A 208 23.88 8.88 6.05
CA VAL A 208 22.57 8.51 5.50
C VAL A 208 21.64 9.72 5.45
N MET A 209 21.63 10.54 6.51
CA MET A 209 20.86 11.79 6.51
C MET A 209 21.38 12.82 5.50
N LYS A 210 22.69 12.85 5.22
CA LYS A 210 23.27 13.64 4.13
C LYS A 210 22.81 13.15 2.76
N VAL A 211 22.83 11.83 2.52
CA VAL A 211 22.30 11.24 1.27
C VAL A 211 20.84 11.63 1.10
N ILE A 212 20.02 11.47 2.15
CA ILE A 212 18.60 11.85 2.13
C ILE A 212 18.47 13.29 1.66
N ARG A 213 19.24 14.23 2.24
CA ARG A 213 19.28 15.67 1.87
C ARG A 213 19.80 15.98 0.45
N ASP A 214 20.39 15.01 -0.24
CA ASP A 214 20.86 15.18 -1.61
C ASP A 214 20.07 14.32 -2.62
N LEU A 215 19.08 13.55 -2.16
CA LEU A 215 18.13 12.86 -3.03
C LEU A 215 17.40 13.83 -3.96
N SER A 216 17.13 13.35 -5.17
CA SER A 216 16.42 14.14 -6.18
C SER A 216 14.99 14.43 -5.76
N MET A 217 14.57 15.67 -5.97
CA MET A 217 13.19 16.14 -5.81
C MET A 217 12.78 16.83 -7.12
N PRO A 218 12.25 16.09 -8.11
CA PRO A 218 12.12 16.60 -9.48
C PRO A 218 10.96 17.58 -9.72
N PHE A 219 10.40 18.19 -8.67
CA PHE A 219 9.37 19.22 -8.81
C PHE A 219 9.97 20.62 -8.95
N LYS A 220 9.33 21.44 -9.78
CA LYS A 220 9.57 22.90 -9.79
C LYS A 220 8.96 23.48 -8.52
N LEU A 221 9.78 24.09 -7.67
CA LEU A 221 9.29 24.90 -6.57
C LEU A 221 8.78 26.25 -7.10
N PRO A 222 7.72 26.82 -6.49
CA PRO A 222 6.97 26.29 -5.34
C PRO A 222 6.03 25.13 -5.72
N LEU A 223 5.80 24.21 -4.78
CA LEU A 223 4.77 23.17 -4.92
C LEU A 223 3.40 23.82 -5.16
N GLN A 224 2.61 23.24 -6.06
CA GLN A 224 1.26 23.72 -6.35
C GLN A 224 0.22 23.08 -5.41
N PRO A 225 -0.85 23.81 -5.03
CA PRO A 225 -2.03 23.20 -4.41
C PRO A 225 -2.65 22.10 -5.29
N PRO A 226 -3.25 21.04 -4.72
CA PRO A 226 -3.43 20.79 -3.29
C PRO A 226 -2.21 20.17 -2.59
N LEU A 227 -1.22 19.68 -3.36
CA LEU A 227 -0.04 19.01 -2.82
C LEU A 227 0.73 19.90 -1.83
N SER A 228 0.88 21.18 -2.12
CA SER A 228 1.55 22.13 -1.20
C SER A 228 0.84 22.24 0.15
N HIS A 229 -0.49 22.28 0.18
CA HIS A 229 -1.28 22.30 1.41
C HIS A 229 -1.14 20.98 2.18
N ASN A 230 -1.22 19.85 1.48
CA ASN A 230 -1.05 18.53 2.10
C ASN A 230 0.35 18.37 2.72
N VAL A 231 1.40 18.74 2.00
CA VAL A 231 2.79 18.72 2.49
C VAL A 231 2.96 19.65 3.70
N LYS A 232 2.44 20.89 3.62
CA LYS A 232 2.48 21.85 4.73
C LYS A 232 1.78 21.30 5.98
N ASN A 233 0.57 20.75 5.82
CA ASN A 233 -0.23 20.23 6.92
C ASN A 233 0.43 19.00 7.55
N CYS A 234 0.96 18.09 6.73
CA CYS A 234 1.71 16.92 7.22
C CYS A 234 2.98 17.33 7.99
N ALA A 235 3.74 18.29 7.45
CA ALA A 235 4.94 18.79 8.12
C ALA A 235 4.61 19.48 9.46
N LEU A 236 3.56 20.32 9.49
CA LEU A 236 3.07 20.96 10.71
C LEU A 236 2.61 19.94 11.74
N HIS A 237 1.89 18.90 11.32
CA HIS A 237 1.43 17.85 12.20
C HIS A 237 2.62 17.08 12.82
N ALA A 238 3.62 16.72 12.00
CA ALA A 238 4.84 16.09 12.50
C ALA A 238 5.61 17.00 13.49
N TYR A 239 5.75 18.29 13.16
CA TYR A 239 6.44 19.27 14.01
C TYR A 239 5.82 19.35 15.42
N HIS A 240 4.49 19.50 15.51
CA HIS A 240 3.78 19.59 16.79
C HIS A 240 3.85 18.27 17.57
N LEU A 241 3.74 17.12 16.90
CA LEU A 241 3.81 15.81 17.55
C LEU A 241 5.19 15.52 18.14
N LEU A 242 6.25 15.92 17.45
CA LEU A 242 7.60 15.48 17.78
C LEU A 242 8.36 16.42 18.72
N SER A 243 7.94 17.69 18.81
CA SER A 243 8.62 18.74 19.61
C SER A 243 10.15 18.64 19.44
N LEU A 244 10.62 18.66 18.19
CA LEU A 244 12.02 18.42 17.88
C LEU A 244 12.85 19.65 18.26
N GLU A 245 13.73 19.49 19.25
CA GLU A 245 14.80 20.45 19.51
C GLU A 245 15.74 20.47 18.30
N ASN A 246 16.17 21.66 17.86
CA ASN A 246 17.13 21.86 16.75
C ASN A 246 16.69 21.38 15.35
N ARG A 247 15.40 21.07 15.13
CA ARG A 247 14.85 20.81 13.79
C ARG A 247 13.70 21.75 13.52
N ASP A 248 13.86 22.63 12.54
CA ASP A 248 12.83 23.56 12.15
C ASP A 248 11.78 22.90 11.23
N LEU A 249 10.69 23.61 10.97
CA LEU A 249 9.64 23.14 10.10
C LEU A 249 10.11 22.99 8.64
N THR A 250 11.15 23.72 8.24
CA THR A 250 11.75 23.61 6.91
C THR A 250 12.40 22.25 6.70
N PHE A 251 13.20 21.78 7.66
CA PHE A 251 13.83 20.47 7.64
C PHE A 251 12.79 19.35 7.59
N ILE A 252 11.79 19.41 8.46
CA ILE A 252 10.71 18.40 8.51
C ILE A 252 9.98 18.33 7.16
N ARG A 253 9.66 19.49 6.59
CA ARG A 253 9.03 19.57 5.27
C ARG A 253 9.92 19.00 4.16
N ASP A 254 11.22 19.30 4.18
CA ASP A 254 12.20 18.78 3.20
C ASP A 254 12.30 17.25 3.23
N VAL A 255 12.39 16.66 4.42
CA VAL A 255 12.41 15.19 4.60
C VAL A 255 11.13 14.55 4.05
N LEU A 256 9.95 15.10 4.34
CA LEU A 256 8.69 14.61 3.80
C LEU A 256 8.68 14.62 2.27
N CYS A 257 9.12 15.72 1.65
CA CYS A 257 9.18 15.82 0.19
C CYS A 257 10.12 14.78 -0.42
N ARG A 258 11.25 14.48 0.23
CA ARG A 258 12.20 13.45 -0.21
C ARG A 258 11.61 12.05 -0.16
N ILE A 259 10.86 11.76 0.91
CA ILE A 259 10.14 10.50 1.04
C ILE A 259 9.10 10.37 -0.06
N LEU A 260 8.27 11.39 -0.27
CA LEU A 260 7.22 11.36 -1.29
C LEU A 260 7.80 11.16 -2.70
N ALA A 261 8.92 11.80 -3.01
CA ALA A 261 9.56 11.71 -4.33
C ALA A 261 10.36 10.41 -4.56
N ASN A 262 10.72 9.67 -3.51
CA ASN A 262 11.68 8.55 -3.61
C ASN A 262 11.24 7.25 -2.92
N GLN A 263 10.07 7.20 -2.30
CA GLN A 263 9.51 5.94 -1.78
C GLN A 263 9.23 4.95 -2.92
N ALA A 264 9.49 3.67 -2.67
CA ALA A 264 9.10 2.56 -3.51
C ALA A 264 7.82 1.93 -2.96
N VAL A 265 6.76 1.91 -3.77
CA VAL A 265 5.50 1.22 -3.46
C VAL A 265 5.56 -0.14 -4.14
N VAL A 266 5.63 -1.21 -3.35
CA VAL A 266 5.97 -2.55 -3.81
C VAL A 266 5.05 -3.59 -3.20
N ALA A 267 4.73 -4.63 -3.97
CA ALA A 267 3.95 -5.77 -3.47
C ALA A 267 4.86 -6.82 -2.82
N THR A 268 4.29 -7.59 -1.90
CA THR A 268 4.86 -8.89 -1.51
C THR A 268 4.81 -9.86 -2.69
N ALA A 269 5.68 -10.88 -2.70
CA ALA A 269 5.73 -11.84 -3.81
C ALA A 269 4.42 -12.64 -4.01
N ASP A 270 3.68 -12.87 -2.93
CA ASP A 270 2.35 -13.47 -2.98
C ASP A 270 1.23 -12.46 -3.28
N GLU A 271 1.57 -11.17 -3.41
CA GLU A 271 0.66 -10.04 -3.60
C GLU A 271 -0.42 -9.89 -2.53
N THR A 272 -0.10 -10.29 -1.30
CA THR A 272 -1.03 -10.21 -0.18
C THR A 272 -1.01 -8.86 0.53
N ALA A 273 0.06 -8.07 0.34
CA ALA A 273 0.16 -6.73 0.90
C ALA A 273 0.88 -5.77 -0.05
N ILE A 274 0.45 -4.51 -0.04
CA ILE A 274 1.18 -3.39 -0.65
C ILE A 274 1.98 -2.66 0.43
N VAL A 275 3.26 -2.46 0.16
CA VAL A 275 4.22 -1.93 1.12
C VAL A 275 4.92 -0.69 0.56
N HIS A 276 4.86 0.40 1.30
CA HIS A 276 5.64 1.61 1.05
C HIS A 276 6.99 1.45 1.73
N CYS A 277 8.06 1.61 0.97
CA CYS A 277 9.43 1.50 1.43
C CYS A 277 10.17 2.80 1.12
N PHE A 278 10.86 3.38 2.09
CA PHE A 278 11.82 4.43 1.81
C PHE A 278 13.22 3.95 2.19
N ASP A 279 14.10 3.94 1.20
CA ASP A 279 15.47 3.51 1.31
C ASP A 279 16.36 4.28 0.34
N ILE A 280 17.58 4.60 0.76
CA ILE A 280 18.50 5.40 -0.06
C ILE A 280 19.00 4.63 -1.30
N SER A 281 19.06 3.29 -1.26
CA SER A 281 19.43 2.48 -2.43
C SER A 281 18.27 2.38 -3.43
N LEU A 282 17.05 2.12 -2.95
CA LEU A 282 15.85 2.09 -3.80
C LEU A 282 15.55 3.46 -4.42
N ALA A 283 15.87 4.54 -3.71
CA ALA A 283 15.74 5.91 -4.21
C ALA A 283 16.57 6.18 -5.47
N MET A 284 17.60 5.37 -5.77
CA MET A 284 18.41 5.51 -6.99
C MET A 284 17.81 4.82 -8.22
N LEU A 285 16.72 4.04 -8.06
CA LEU A 285 16.07 3.38 -9.19
C LEU A 285 15.17 4.36 -9.96
N ASN A 286 15.32 4.36 -11.28
CA ASN A 286 14.62 5.26 -12.20
C ASN A 286 13.49 4.55 -12.97
N HIS A 287 12.52 5.33 -13.45
CA HIS A 287 11.35 4.78 -14.12
C HIS A 287 11.64 4.41 -15.58
N SER A 288 11.18 3.23 -16.00
CA SER A 288 10.91 2.89 -17.39
C SER A 288 9.56 2.17 -17.51
N CYS A 289 8.78 2.44 -18.56
CA CYS A 289 7.59 1.63 -18.89
C CYS A 289 7.96 0.29 -19.56
N ALA A 290 9.22 0.13 -19.97
CA ALA A 290 9.84 -1.15 -20.34
C ALA A 290 11.05 -1.36 -19.42
N PRO A 291 10.82 -1.65 -18.13
CA PRO A 291 11.88 -1.80 -17.17
C PRO A 291 12.72 -3.05 -17.43
N ASN A 292 13.98 -3.02 -17.03
CA ASN A 292 14.85 -4.19 -17.06
C ASN A 292 15.01 -4.86 -15.69
N ALA A 293 14.45 -4.27 -14.63
CA ALA A 293 14.41 -4.80 -13.27
C ALA A 293 13.07 -4.54 -12.58
N PHE A 294 12.83 -5.24 -11.47
CA PHE A 294 11.67 -5.02 -10.61
C PHE A 294 12.04 -5.16 -9.13
N VAL A 295 11.19 -4.61 -8.26
CA VAL A 295 11.35 -4.66 -6.80
C VAL A 295 10.17 -5.39 -6.19
N PHE A 296 10.44 -6.29 -5.25
CA PHE A 296 9.43 -6.90 -4.40
C PHE A 296 9.97 -7.07 -2.98
N VAL A 297 9.07 -7.29 -2.02
CA VAL A 297 9.46 -7.50 -0.62
C VAL A 297 9.15 -8.92 -0.14
N GLU A 298 10.07 -9.44 0.68
CA GLU A 298 9.85 -10.62 1.51
C GLU A 298 10.28 -10.28 2.93
N GLY A 299 9.33 -10.16 3.85
CA GLY A 299 9.61 -9.70 5.22
C GLY A 299 10.14 -8.27 5.24
N ARG A 300 11.33 -8.07 5.83
CA ARG A 300 11.99 -6.76 5.96
C ARG A 300 12.94 -6.43 4.81
N GLN A 301 13.09 -7.34 3.85
CA GLN A 301 14.07 -7.21 2.79
C GLN A 301 13.38 -6.87 1.47
N ALA A 302 13.82 -5.78 0.86
CA ALA A 302 13.51 -5.47 -0.53
C ALA A 302 14.54 -6.15 -1.44
N ARG A 303 14.04 -6.78 -2.50
CA ARG A 303 14.87 -7.51 -3.46
C ARG A 303 14.68 -6.93 -4.84
N VAL A 304 15.80 -6.66 -5.51
CA VAL A 304 15.81 -6.17 -6.89
C VAL A 304 16.35 -7.27 -7.79
N ARG A 305 15.56 -7.66 -8.79
CA ARG A 305 15.92 -8.72 -9.75
C ARG A 305 15.76 -8.22 -11.18
N SER A 306 16.53 -8.80 -12.10
CA SER A 306 16.40 -8.53 -13.53
C SER A 306 15.12 -9.13 -14.10
N LEU A 307 14.38 -8.35 -14.89
CA LEU A 307 13.24 -8.81 -15.70
C LEU A 307 13.70 -9.31 -17.07
N HIS A 308 14.70 -8.65 -17.62
CA HIS A 308 15.26 -8.90 -18.95
C HIS A 308 16.78 -8.94 -18.86
N THR A 309 17.43 -9.35 -19.95
CA THR A 309 18.89 -9.29 -20.00
C THR A 309 19.34 -7.84 -19.85
N ILE A 310 20.28 -7.57 -18.95
CA ILE A 310 20.88 -6.24 -18.73
C ILE A 310 22.30 -6.26 -19.27
N LEU A 311 22.62 -5.37 -20.20
CA LEU A 311 23.96 -5.29 -20.78
C LEU A 311 24.91 -4.46 -19.89
N PRO A 312 26.22 -4.76 -19.90
CA PRO A 312 27.21 -3.94 -19.22
C PRO A 312 27.09 -2.47 -19.60
N GLY A 313 27.05 -1.59 -18.59
CA GLY A 313 26.90 -0.15 -18.75
C GLY A 313 25.46 0.34 -18.88
N GLU A 314 24.45 -0.54 -18.88
CA GLU A 314 23.05 -0.13 -18.88
C GLU A 314 22.56 0.35 -17.51
N GLU A 315 21.66 1.32 -17.53
CA GLU A 315 20.96 1.79 -16.33
C GLU A 315 19.91 0.76 -15.88
N ILE A 316 19.91 0.46 -14.59
CA ILE A 316 18.94 -0.41 -13.94
C ILE A 316 17.68 0.42 -13.70
N THR A 317 16.59 0.01 -14.33
CA THR A 317 15.31 0.74 -14.33
C THR A 317 14.16 -0.15 -13.88
N VAL A 318 13.18 0.45 -13.22
CA VAL A 318 11.99 -0.21 -12.70
C VAL A 318 10.72 0.47 -13.18
N ALA A 319 9.60 -0.24 -13.17
CA ALA A 319 8.30 0.39 -13.39
C ALA A 319 7.78 0.96 -12.07
N LEU A 320 7.91 2.27 -11.91
CA LEU A 320 7.30 2.99 -10.80
C LEU A 320 5.75 2.93 -10.80
N VAL A 321 5.12 2.71 -11.96
CA VAL A 321 3.66 2.62 -12.13
C VAL A 321 3.24 1.27 -12.73
N ASP A 322 1.96 0.90 -12.60
CA ASP A 322 1.43 -0.32 -13.21
C ASP A 322 1.44 -0.22 -14.75
N THR A 323 2.24 -1.07 -15.40
CA THR A 323 2.44 -1.08 -16.86
C THR A 323 1.25 -1.66 -17.62
N ARG A 324 0.27 -2.27 -16.94
CA ARG A 324 -0.98 -2.78 -17.51
C ARG A 324 -1.99 -1.67 -17.80
N LEU A 325 -1.82 -0.49 -17.21
CA LEU A 325 -2.67 0.68 -17.46
C LEU A 325 -2.37 1.31 -18.82
N ASP A 326 -3.31 2.07 -19.37
CA ASP A 326 -3.12 2.83 -20.62
C ASP A 326 -2.12 3.99 -20.47
N VAL A 327 -1.69 4.57 -21.59
CA VAL A 327 -0.67 5.62 -21.62
C VAL A 327 -1.05 6.89 -20.85
N GLU A 328 -2.33 7.28 -20.84
CA GLU A 328 -2.77 8.49 -20.14
C GLU A 328 -2.78 8.24 -18.63
N SER A 329 -3.33 7.10 -18.20
CA SER A 329 -3.31 6.68 -16.80
C SER A 329 -1.90 6.54 -16.25
N ARG A 330 -0.98 5.91 -16.99
CA ARG A 330 0.43 5.81 -16.57
C ARG A 330 1.11 7.17 -16.44
N ARG A 331 0.88 8.10 -17.37
CA ARG A 331 1.45 9.45 -17.30
C ARG A 331 0.88 10.24 -16.13
N ALA A 332 -0.42 10.12 -15.85
CA ALA A 332 -1.04 10.73 -14.68
C ALA A 332 -0.40 10.19 -13.38
N ALA A 333 -0.30 8.87 -13.24
CA ALA A 333 0.33 8.23 -12.08
C ALA A 333 1.82 8.62 -11.94
N LEU A 334 2.57 8.69 -13.04
CA LEU A 334 3.98 9.11 -13.00
C LEU A 334 4.16 10.56 -12.57
N ARG A 335 3.30 11.48 -13.02
CA ARG A 335 3.34 12.88 -12.55
C ARG A 335 3.11 12.97 -11.06
N LEU A 336 2.20 12.16 -10.52
CA LEU A 336 1.96 12.12 -9.09
C LEU A 336 3.14 11.52 -8.32
N GLN A 337 3.62 10.36 -8.75
CA GLN A 337 4.69 9.64 -8.06
C GLN A 337 6.04 10.34 -8.13
N THR A 338 6.33 11.02 -9.25
CA THR A 338 7.51 11.89 -9.37
C THR A 338 7.29 13.28 -8.81
N LEU A 339 6.05 13.60 -8.38
CA LEU A 339 5.61 14.94 -7.97
C LEU A 339 5.88 16.03 -9.03
N CYS A 340 6.03 15.65 -10.30
CA CYS A 340 6.38 16.55 -11.39
C CYS A 340 5.21 16.66 -12.38
N PRO A 341 4.38 17.73 -12.31
CA PRO A 341 3.20 17.87 -13.15
C PRO A 341 3.50 17.87 -14.66
N ASP A 342 4.67 18.40 -15.04
CA ASP A 342 5.12 18.48 -16.43
C ASP A 342 5.80 17.19 -16.91
N TYR A 343 5.95 16.17 -16.05
CA TYR A 343 6.63 14.94 -16.43
C TYR A 343 5.84 14.17 -17.49
N VAL A 344 6.51 13.82 -18.58
CA VAL A 344 5.93 13.02 -19.67
C VAL A 344 6.92 11.94 -20.07
N CYS A 345 6.57 10.68 -19.82
CA CYS A 345 7.31 9.55 -20.37
C CYS A 345 7.05 9.43 -21.88
N ASN A 346 8.13 9.42 -22.67
CA ASN A 346 8.12 9.36 -24.13
C ASN A 346 8.84 8.11 -24.68
N CYS A 347 8.92 7.05 -23.88
CA CYS A 347 9.55 5.78 -24.29
C CYS A 347 8.75 5.06 -25.40
N HIS A 348 9.35 4.03 -25.99
CA HIS A 348 8.75 3.28 -27.09
C HIS A 348 7.40 2.62 -26.71
N VAL A 349 7.22 2.17 -25.46
CA VAL A 349 5.95 1.58 -24.99
C VAL A 349 4.85 2.65 -24.96
N CYS A 350 5.14 3.84 -24.44
CA CYS A 350 4.19 4.95 -24.43
C CYS A 350 3.82 5.40 -25.85
N LYS A 351 4.79 5.39 -26.78
CA LYS A 351 4.52 5.69 -28.20
C LYS A 351 3.60 4.64 -28.82
N ARG A 352 3.92 3.35 -28.66
CA ARG A 352 3.10 2.23 -29.14
C ARG A 352 1.66 2.29 -28.61
N ASP A 353 1.50 2.48 -27.30
CA ASP A 353 0.17 2.55 -26.67
C ASP A 353 -0.60 3.80 -27.14
N ALA A 354 0.09 4.92 -27.37
CA ALA A 354 -0.53 6.13 -27.92
C ALA A 354 -0.95 5.96 -29.39
N ASP A 355 -0.19 5.21 -30.18
CA ASP A 355 -0.52 4.91 -31.58
C ASP A 355 -1.67 3.90 -31.66
N ALA A 356 -1.71 2.89 -30.78
CA ALA A 356 -2.85 1.99 -30.63
C ALA A 356 -4.14 2.75 -30.26
N MET A 357 -4.05 3.73 -29.37
CA MET A 357 -5.17 4.60 -29.02
C MET A 357 -5.67 5.41 -30.23
N LYS A 358 -4.78 5.97 -31.05
CA LYS A 358 -5.17 6.67 -32.29
C LYS A 358 -5.80 5.72 -33.31
N LEU A 359 -5.29 4.50 -33.44
CA LEU A 359 -5.82 3.49 -34.35
C LEU A 359 -7.28 3.13 -34.00
N ILE A 360 -7.58 2.95 -32.71
CA ILE A 360 -8.94 2.65 -32.22
C ILE A 360 -9.89 3.83 -32.41
N ALA A 361 -9.41 5.05 -32.14
CA ALA A 361 -10.19 6.26 -32.37
C ALA A 361 -10.41 6.55 -33.88
N GLY A 362 -9.57 5.99 -34.75
CA GLY A 362 -9.51 6.32 -36.17
C GLY A 362 -9.07 7.78 -36.39
N GLU A 363 -9.49 8.36 -37.51
CA GLU A 363 -9.21 9.77 -37.85
C GLU A 363 -10.11 10.78 -37.12
N SER A 364 -10.97 10.32 -36.21
CA SER A 364 -11.95 11.16 -35.52
C SER A 364 -11.40 11.74 -34.21
N GLU A 365 -11.25 13.07 -34.17
CA GLU A 365 -10.85 13.78 -32.96
C GLU A 365 -11.86 13.64 -31.81
N SER A 366 -13.16 13.55 -32.12
CA SER A 366 -14.21 13.34 -31.11
C SER A 366 -14.14 11.96 -30.47
N GLN A 367 -13.82 10.91 -31.26
CA GLN A 367 -13.60 9.55 -30.75
C GLN A 367 -12.34 9.49 -29.88
N LEU A 368 -11.26 10.15 -30.29
CA LEU A 368 -10.04 10.23 -29.49
C LEU A 368 -10.29 10.94 -28.16
N ALA A 369 -11.08 12.03 -28.17
CA ALA A 369 -11.47 12.73 -26.95
C ALA A 369 -12.37 11.86 -26.04
N ALA A 370 -13.29 11.08 -26.60
CA ALA A 370 -14.11 10.12 -25.85
C ALA A 370 -13.24 9.03 -25.21
N LEU A 371 -12.26 8.50 -25.94
CA LEU A 371 -11.33 7.47 -25.44
C LEU A 371 -10.45 7.98 -24.29
N LYS A 372 -9.94 9.21 -24.41
CA LYS A 372 -9.20 9.86 -23.32
C LYS A 372 -10.07 10.08 -22.08
N ARG A 373 -11.34 10.47 -22.25
CA ARG A 373 -12.29 10.61 -21.13
C ARG A 373 -12.59 9.26 -20.48
N PHE A 374 -12.75 8.21 -21.28
CA PHE A 374 -12.89 6.84 -20.80
C PHE A 374 -11.69 6.44 -19.93
N HIS A 375 -10.44 6.59 -20.43
CA HIS A 375 -9.24 6.27 -19.64
C HIS A 375 -9.16 7.05 -18.32
N ALA A 376 -9.41 8.36 -18.38
CA ALA A 376 -9.36 9.22 -17.20
C ALA A 376 -10.41 8.84 -16.14
N GLY A 377 -11.56 8.29 -16.55
CA GLY A 377 -12.65 7.92 -15.63
C GLY A 377 -12.64 6.45 -15.19
N VAL A 378 -12.30 5.51 -16.08
CA VAL A 378 -12.48 4.08 -15.83
C VAL A 378 -11.52 3.55 -14.77
N VAL A 379 -10.25 3.95 -14.79
CA VAL A 379 -9.25 3.43 -13.84
C VAL A 379 -9.57 3.86 -12.41
N PRO A 380 -9.83 5.15 -12.10
CA PRO A 380 -10.24 5.56 -10.76
C PRO A 380 -11.54 4.90 -10.28
N LYS A 381 -12.57 4.81 -11.15
CA LYS A 381 -13.82 4.11 -10.82
C LYS A 381 -13.59 2.62 -10.53
N ALA A 382 -12.76 1.96 -11.34
CA ALA A 382 -12.42 0.55 -11.16
C ALA A 382 -11.66 0.32 -9.85
N VAL A 383 -10.70 1.17 -9.52
CA VAL A 383 -9.98 1.13 -8.23
C VAL A 383 -10.94 1.33 -7.06
N GLN A 384 -11.84 2.31 -7.15
CA GLN A 384 -12.85 2.53 -6.12
C GLN A 384 -13.77 1.31 -5.94
N LEU A 385 -14.24 0.71 -7.03
CA LEU A 385 -15.05 -0.51 -6.97
C LEU A 385 -14.27 -1.69 -6.37
N ILE A 386 -12.99 -1.85 -6.70
CA ILE A 386 -12.11 -2.85 -6.06
C ILE A 386 -12.11 -2.65 -4.54
N HIS A 387 -11.94 -1.40 -4.09
CA HIS A 387 -11.95 -1.04 -2.68
C HIS A 387 -13.31 -1.34 -2.01
N ASP A 388 -14.41 -0.98 -2.66
CA ASP A 388 -15.77 -1.21 -2.16
C ASP A 388 -16.10 -2.71 -2.07
N ILE A 389 -15.69 -3.50 -3.07
CA ILE A 389 -15.84 -4.97 -3.09
C ILE A 389 -15.06 -5.60 -1.94
N LYS A 390 -13.79 -5.17 -1.75
CA LYS A 390 -12.95 -5.67 -0.66
C LYS A 390 -13.54 -5.35 0.72
N ARG A 391 -14.21 -4.21 0.88
CA ARG A 391 -14.84 -3.79 2.15
C ARG A 391 -16.21 -4.40 2.40
N THR A 392 -16.86 -4.92 1.37
CA THR A 392 -18.22 -5.45 1.48
C THR A 392 -18.20 -6.89 2.00
N ALA A 393 -18.76 -7.10 3.19
CA ALA A 393 -18.81 -8.41 3.83
C ALA A 393 -20.01 -9.29 3.38
N TRP A 394 -21.08 -8.68 2.85
CA TRP A 394 -22.31 -9.40 2.50
C TRP A 394 -22.25 -9.96 1.08
N ASP A 395 -22.50 -11.27 0.91
CA ASP A 395 -22.35 -11.96 -0.38
C ASP A 395 -23.18 -11.37 -1.51
N LYS A 396 -24.45 -10.99 -1.25
CA LYS A 396 -25.32 -10.43 -2.30
C LYS A 396 -24.83 -9.06 -2.78
N ALA A 397 -24.59 -8.13 -1.86
CA ALA A 397 -24.07 -6.81 -2.19
C ALA A 397 -22.69 -6.88 -2.84
N LYS A 398 -21.82 -7.78 -2.35
CA LYS A 398 -20.51 -8.04 -2.97
C LYS A 398 -20.66 -8.55 -4.39
N THR A 399 -21.60 -9.48 -4.63
CA THR A 399 -21.90 -10.00 -5.97
C THR A 399 -22.35 -8.87 -6.91
N ASP A 400 -23.28 -8.02 -6.48
CA ASP A 400 -23.78 -6.91 -7.29
C ASP A 400 -22.64 -5.93 -7.67
N LEU A 401 -21.74 -5.63 -6.73
CA LEU A 401 -20.56 -4.79 -6.99
C LEU A 401 -19.57 -5.44 -7.97
N VAL A 402 -19.34 -6.75 -7.89
CA VAL A 402 -18.48 -7.48 -8.85
C VAL A 402 -19.08 -7.43 -10.26
N HIS A 403 -20.39 -7.62 -10.38
CA HIS A 403 -21.08 -7.46 -11.67
C HIS A 403 -21.03 -6.03 -12.18
N GLN A 404 -21.13 -5.03 -11.30
CA GLN A 404 -20.94 -3.62 -11.67
C GLN A 404 -19.52 -3.35 -12.17
N PHE A 405 -18.49 -3.91 -11.54
CA PHE A 405 -17.09 -3.76 -11.94
C PHE A 405 -16.83 -4.32 -13.34
N VAL A 406 -17.33 -5.51 -13.64
CA VAL A 406 -17.17 -6.10 -14.97
C VAL A 406 -18.00 -5.36 -16.02
N THR A 407 -19.20 -4.90 -15.65
CA THR A 407 -20.02 -4.04 -16.53
C THR A 407 -19.31 -2.73 -16.86
N LEU A 408 -18.60 -2.12 -15.90
CA LEU A 408 -17.77 -0.94 -16.13
C LEU A 408 -16.65 -1.25 -17.14
N ALA A 409 -15.98 -2.39 -16.98
CA ALA A 409 -14.85 -2.78 -17.81
C ALA A 409 -15.23 -3.09 -19.27
N GLU A 410 -16.33 -3.82 -19.48
CA GLU A 410 -16.73 -4.26 -20.81
C GLU A 410 -17.79 -3.34 -21.43
N GLY A 411 -18.78 -2.91 -20.65
CA GLY A 411 -19.92 -2.14 -21.12
C GLY A 411 -19.54 -0.75 -21.61
N GLU A 412 -18.81 0.03 -20.82
CA GLU A 412 -18.41 1.40 -21.22
C GLU A 412 -17.50 1.36 -22.46
N PHE A 413 -16.54 0.42 -22.52
CA PHE A 413 -15.62 0.32 -23.65
C PHE A 413 -16.33 -0.17 -24.93
N LEU A 414 -17.11 -1.26 -24.86
CA LEU A 414 -17.81 -1.81 -26.02
C LEU A 414 -18.92 -0.89 -26.52
N ALA A 415 -19.56 -0.11 -25.66
CA ALA A 415 -20.58 0.86 -26.06
C ALA A 415 -20.03 1.97 -26.96
N HIS A 416 -18.77 2.37 -26.75
CA HIS A 416 -18.14 3.44 -27.52
C HIS A 416 -17.30 2.93 -28.69
N PHE A 417 -16.69 1.75 -28.59
CA PHE A 417 -15.70 1.25 -29.56
C PHE A 417 -16.10 -0.10 -30.14
N THR A 418 -17.08 -0.08 -31.06
CA THR A 418 -17.59 -1.28 -31.75
C THR A 418 -16.86 -1.64 -33.04
N LYS A 419 -16.11 -0.71 -33.64
CA LYS A 419 -15.65 -0.80 -35.04
C LYS A 419 -14.14 -1.05 -35.23
N GLY A 420 -13.38 -1.30 -34.17
CA GLY A 420 -11.95 -1.61 -34.29
C GLY A 420 -11.71 -3.08 -34.66
N PRO A 421 -10.68 -3.41 -35.47
CA PRO A 421 -10.24 -4.80 -35.61
C PRO A 421 -9.86 -5.30 -34.20
N MET A 422 -10.61 -6.31 -33.73
CA MET A 422 -10.39 -7.37 -32.72
C MET A 422 -9.30 -7.30 -31.62
N ASP A 423 -8.37 -6.35 -31.64
CA ASP A 423 -7.25 -6.15 -30.70
C ASP A 423 -7.69 -5.55 -29.35
N ASN A 424 -9.00 -5.30 -29.17
CA ASN A 424 -9.59 -4.88 -27.89
C ASN A 424 -9.23 -5.82 -26.73
N VAL A 425 -8.84 -7.08 -27.03
CA VAL A 425 -8.43 -8.03 -25.99
C VAL A 425 -7.10 -7.63 -25.34
N THR A 426 -6.15 -7.09 -26.11
CA THR A 426 -4.83 -6.67 -25.63
C THR A 426 -4.75 -5.18 -25.31
N TYR A 427 -5.75 -4.40 -25.74
CA TYR A 427 -5.82 -2.96 -25.50
C TYR A 427 -5.90 -2.62 -24.00
N LYS A 428 -4.96 -1.82 -23.51
CA LYS A 428 -4.92 -1.40 -22.11
C LYS A 428 -6.00 -0.35 -21.83
N PRO A 429 -6.66 -0.39 -20.66
CA PRO A 429 -6.39 -1.24 -19.50
C PRO A 429 -7.25 -2.53 -19.43
N ILE A 430 -7.85 -2.98 -20.53
CA ILE A 430 -8.84 -4.08 -20.55
C ILE A 430 -8.30 -5.40 -19.99
N PRO A 431 -7.09 -5.89 -20.36
CA PRO A 431 -6.55 -7.12 -19.77
C PRO A 431 -6.50 -7.10 -18.25
N TRP A 432 -6.09 -5.96 -17.67
CA TRP A 432 -6.02 -5.77 -16.22
C TRP A 432 -7.41 -5.81 -15.59
N LEU A 433 -8.37 -5.09 -16.16
CA LEU A 433 -9.75 -5.10 -15.68
C LEU A 433 -10.34 -6.51 -15.71
N ARG A 434 -10.09 -7.28 -16.78
CA ARG A 434 -10.56 -8.68 -16.88
C ARG A 434 -9.90 -9.60 -15.86
N MET A 435 -8.59 -9.51 -15.63
CA MET A 435 -7.93 -10.32 -14.60
C MET A 435 -8.39 -9.97 -13.19
N ALA A 436 -8.58 -8.67 -12.91
CA ALA A 436 -9.17 -8.22 -11.66
C ALA A 436 -10.59 -8.77 -11.48
N GLY A 437 -11.41 -8.72 -12.53
CA GLY A 437 -12.75 -9.30 -12.54
C GLY A 437 -12.73 -10.82 -12.32
N ALA A 438 -11.79 -11.53 -12.94
CA ALA A 438 -11.62 -12.97 -12.73
C ALA A 438 -11.29 -13.31 -11.27
N ALA A 439 -10.37 -12.56 -10.65
CA ALA A 439 -10.05 -12.73 -9.23
C ALA A 439 -11.26 -12.48 -8.33
N MET A 440 -12.04 -11.44 -8.61
CA MET A 440 -13.27 -11.12 -7.86
C MET A 440 -14.36 -12.19 -8.02
N PHE A 441 -14.59 -12.68 -9.24
CA PHE A 441 -15.54 -13.76 -9.48
C PHE A 441 -15.14 -15.04 -8.76
N LEU A 442 -13.83 -15.31 -8.68
CA LEU A 442 -13.30 -16.43 -7.89
C LEU A 442 -13.61 -16.25 -6.40
N GLU A 443 -13.43 -15.05 -5.85
CA GLU A 443 -13.77 -14.76 -4.44
C GLU A 443 -15.24 -14.99 -4.13
N ILE A 444 -16.16 -14.60 -5.01
CA ILE A 444 -17.61 -14.83 -4.85
C ILE A 444 -18.07 -16.21 -5.34
N ARG A 445 -17.12 -17.10 -5.67
CA ARG A 445 -17.37 -18.48 -6.13
C ARG A 445 -18.25 -18.60 -7.38
N GLN A 446 -18.22 -17.61 -8.26
CA GLN A 446 -18.80 -17.68 -9.61
C GLN A 446 -17.75 -18.16 -10.60
N LEU A 447 -17.49 -19.48 -10.55
CA LEU A 447 -16.31 -20.07 -11.19
C LEU A 447 -16.36 -20.03 -12.73
N GLU A 448 -17.55 -20.07 -13.33
CA GLU A 448 -17.72 -19.98 -14.79
C GLU A 448 -17.24 -18.62 -15.31
N SER A 449 -17.71 -17.53 -14.69
CA SER A 449 -17.27 -16.17 -15.02
C SER A 449 -15.79 -15.98 -14.72
N ALA A 450 -15.31 -16.47 -13.57
CA ALA A 450 -13.90 -16.40 -13.22
C ALA A 450 -13.02 -17.06 -14.29
N LEU A 451 -13.39 -18.26 -14.76
CA LEU A 451 -12.64 -18.98 -15.78
C LEU A 451 -12.70 -18.25 -17.12
N TYR A 452 -13.89 -17.79 -17.52
CA TYR A 452 -14.09 -17.05 -18.76
C TYR A 452 -13.18 -15.83 -18.84
N TYR A 453 -13.19 -14.97 -17.81
CA TYR A 453 -12.37 -13.76 -17.79
C TYR A 453 -10.87 -14.03 -17.66
N ALA A 454 -10.48 -15.04 -16.87
CA ALA A 454 -9.08 -15.46 -16.77
C ALA A 454 -8.53 -15.95 -18.11
N VAL A 455 -9.28 -16.80 -18.82
CA VAL A 455 -8.90 -17.32 -20.15
C VAL A 455 -8.86 -16.20 -21.18
N LEU A 456 -9.89 -15.36 -21.23
CA LEU A 456 -10.01 -14.26 -22.19
C LEU A 456 -8.87 -13.23 -22.07
N SER A 457 -8.34 -13.01 -20.87
CA SER A 457 -7.24 -12.06 -20.68
C SER A 457 -5.86 -12.72 -20.74
N PHE A 458 -5.68 -13.88 -20.10
CA PHE A 458 -4.37 -14.53 -20.03
C PHE A 458 -3.97 -15.19 -21.34
N MET A 459 -4.90 -15.81 -22.08
CA MET A 459 -4.55 -16.60 -23.27
C MET A 459 -4.29 -15.76 -24.53
N PHE A 460 -4.42 -14.43 -24.50
CA PHE A 460 -4.15 -13.56 -25.66
C PHE A 460 -2.88 -12.72 -25.52
N ARG A 461 -2.18 -12.84 -24.39
CA ARG A 461 -0.96 -12.10 -24.13
C ARG A 461 0.27 -12.97 -24.39
N GLU A 462 1.25 -12.37 -25.04
CA GLU A 462 2.60 -12.93 -25.08
C GLU A 462 3.07 -13.24 -23.65
N ARG A 463 3.66 -14.42 -23.46
CA ARG A 463 4.12 -14.84 -22.14
C ARG A 463 5.34 -14.03 -21.75
N GLN A 464 5.15 -13.18 -20.75
CA GLN A 464 6.20 -12.37 -20.15
C GLN A 464 6.77 -13.09 -18.92
N VAL A 465 8.04 -12.84 -18.63
CA VAL A 465 8.71 -13.35 -17.43
C VAL A 465 8.76 -12.22 -16.42
N ASP A 466 7.66 -12.05 -15.69
CA ASP A 466 7.50 -10.95 -14.75
C ASP A 466 6.50 -11.32 -13.63
N PRO A 467 6.50 -10.57 -12.51
CA PRO A 467 5.58 -10.77 -11.39
C PRO A 467 4.09 -10.82 -11.77
N LEU A 468 3.65 -9.95 -12.68
CA LEU A 468 2.24 -9.84 -13.03
C LEU A 468 1.79 -11.08 -13.79
N SER A 469 2.65 -11.64 -14.63
CA SER A 469 2.40 -12.92 -15.31
C SER A 469 2.30 -14.10 -14.33
N VAL A 470 3.08 -14.10 -13.24
CA VAL A 470 2.97 -15.12 -12.17
C VAL A 470 1.61 -15.02 -11.50
N THR A 471 1.17 -13.81 -11.16
CA THR A 471 -0.13 -13.55 -10.54
C THR A 471 -1.28 -13.95 -11.44
N ASP A 472 -1.24 -13.56 -12.70
CA ASP A 472 -2.32 -13.85 -13.62
C ASP A 472 -2.46 -15.36 -13.87
N LEU A 473 -1.33 -16.06 -13.99
CA LEU A 473 -1.33 -17.52 -14.09
C LEU A 473 -1.81 -18.17 -12.78
N ARG A 474 -1.46 -17.63 -11.61
CA ARG A 474 -1.97 -18.10 -10.32
C ARG A 474 -3.48 -17.97 -10.24
N ILE A 475 -4.07 -16.85 -10.66
CA ILE A 475 -5.53 -16.65 -10.70
C ILE A 475 -6.19 -17.71 -11.59
N LEU A 476 -5.63 -17.97 -12.78
CA LEU A 476 -6.11 -19.00 -13.68
C LEU A 476 -6.04 -20.40 -13.04
N VAL A 477 -4.90 -20.78 -12.45
CA VAL A 477 -4.73 -22.08 -11.80
C VAL A 477 -5.67 -22.23 -10.61
N ASN A 478 -5.82 -21.21 -9.78
CA ASN A 478 -6.74 -21.23 -8.65
C ASN A 478 -8.19 -21.45 -9.10
N THR A 479 -8.58 -20.81 -10.20
CA THR A 479 -9.91 -20.96 -10.79
C THR A 479 -10.12 -22.37 -11.34
N LEU A 480 -9.16 -22.89 -12.10
CA LEU A 480 -9.20 -24.25 -12.64
C LEU A 480 -9.26 -25.31 -11.54
N ARG A 481 -8.46 -25.14 -10.47
CA ARG A 481 -8.46 -26.03 -9.30
C ARG A 481 -9.81 -26.01 -8.59
N ALA A 482 -10.36 -24.81 -8.33
CA ALA A 482 -11.67 -24.68 -7.71
C ALA A 482 -12.80 -25.35 -8.52
N ILE A 483 -12.70 -25.36 -9.85
CA ILE A 483 -13.65 -26.07 -10.73
C ILE A 483 -13.43 -27.60 -10.66
N CYS A 484 -12.18 -28.07 -10.69
CA CYS A 484 -11.87 -29.49 -10.57
C CYS A 484 -12.35 -30.10 -9.24
N GLU A 485 -12.34 -29.30 -8.18
CA GLU A 485 -12.74 -29.69 -6.82
C GLU A 485 -14.26 -29.57 -6.57
N LEU A 486 -15.06 -29.11 -7.54
CA LEU A 486 -16.52 -29.03 -7.39
C LEU A 486 -17.14 -30.43 -7.12
N PRO A 487 -18.07 -30.54 -6.15
CA PRO A 487 -18.82 -31.77 -5.94
C PRO A 487 -19.85 -31.96 -7.07
N GLU A 488 -20.12 -33.21 -7.46
CA GLU A 488 -21.07 -33.52 -8.55
C GLU A 488 -22.51 -33.04 -8.28
N SER A 489 -22.84 -32.85 -7.00
CA SER A 489 -24.12 -32.30 -6.54
C SER A 489 -24.26 -30.79 -6.80
N ALA A 490 -23.16 -30.06 -7.04
CA ALA A 490 -23.20 -28.62 -7.25
C ALA A 490 -23.90 -28.26 -8.58
N LYS A 491 -24.70 -27.19 -8.56
CA LYS A 491 -25.37 -26.68 -9.76
C LYS A 491 -24.35 -26.29 -10.86
N GLN A 492 -23.26 -25.64 -10.46
CA GLN A 492 -22.17 -25.24 -11.37
C GLN A 492 -21.49 -26.47 -12.01
N TYR A 493 -21.37 -27.58 -11.28
CA TYR A 493 -20.84 -28.82 -11.85
C TYR A 493 -21.71 -29.30 -13.01
N ARG A 494 -23.03 -29.28 -12.86
CA ARG A 494 -23.95 -29.69 -13.94
C ARG A 494 -23.90 -28.73 -15.12
N SER A 495 -23.78 -27.43 -14.86
CA SER A 495 -23.66 -26.39 -15.88
C SER A 495 -22.40 -26.58 -16.74
N LEU A 496 -21.25 -26.84 -16.11
CA LEU A 496 -19.97 -27.02 -16.82
C LEU A 496 -19.80 -28.42 -17.42
N PHE A 497 -20.06 -29.47 -16.64
CA PHE A 497 -19.72 -30.86 -17.01
C PHE A 497 -20.91 -31.68 -17.54
N ALA A 498 -22.13 -31.51 -17.02
CA ALA A 498 -23.24 -32.41 -17.37
C ALA A 498 -23.77 -32.18 -18.80
N SER A 499 -23.61 -30.97 -19.34
CA SER A 499 -23.77 -30.72 -20.76
C SER A 499 -22.48 -31.04 -21.51
N HIS A 500 -22.14 -32.32 -21.69
CA HIS A 500 -21.15 -32.74 -22.70
C HIS A 500 -21.47 -32.15 -24.09
N ARG A 501 -22.74 -31.74 -24.31
CA ARG A 501 -23.20 -30.98 -25.48
C ARG A 501 -22.46 -29.66 -25.73
N ASN A 502 -21.78 -29.07 -24.73
CA ASN A 502 -21.16 -27.75 -24.85
C ASN A 502 -19.66 -27.80 -25.22
N GLY A 503 -19.07 -28.99 -25.37
CA GLY A 503 -17.65 -29.11 -25.73
C GLY A 503 -16.66 -28.73 -24.63
N PHE A 504 -17.11 -28.62 -23.37
CA PHE A 504 -16.24 -28.39 -22.21
C PHE A 504 -15.40 -29.65 -21.88
N PRO A 505 -14.17 -29.52 -21.32
CA PRO A 505 -13.36 -30.68 -20.95
C PRO A 505 -14.04 -31.59 -19.93
N THR A 506 -13.72 -32.88 -20.00
CA THR A 506 -14.04 -33.80 -18.92
C THR A 506 -13.24 -33.44 -17.65
N ARG A 507 -13.69 -33.90 -16.47
CA ARG A 507 -12.98 -33.63 -15.21
C ARG A 507 -11.53 -34.10 -15.24
N ARG A 508 -11.25 -35.24 -15.87
CA ARG A 508 -9.90 -35.80 -16.02
C ARG A 508 -9.02 -34.94 -16.94
N GLU A 509 -9.58 -34.50 -18.06
CA GLU A 509 -8.91 -33.57 -18.98
C GLU A 509 -8.62 -32.23 -18.29
N LEU A 510 -9.60 -31.66 -17.59
CA LEU A 510 -9.44 -30.41 -16.85
C LEU A 510 -8.39 -30.55 -15.74
N GLY A 511 -8.37 -31.69 -15.04
CA GLY A 511 -7.36 -32.02 -14.04
C GLY A 511 -5.95 -32.03 -14.64
N ALA A 512 -5.75 -32.71 -15.77
CA ALA A 512 -4.46 -32.70 -16.48
C ALA A 512 -4.03 -31.29 -16.90
N PHE A 513 -4.97 -30.48 -17.42
CA PHE A 513 -4.69 -29.08 -17.76
C PHE A 513 -4.32 -28.24 -16.55
N THR A 514 -5.03 -28.40 -15.44
CA THR A 514 -4.77 -27.69 -14.18
C THR A 514 -3.38 -27.99 -13.65
N VAL A 515 -3.00 -29.28 -13.60
CA VAL A 515 -1.66 -29.71 -13.19
C VAL A 515 -0.60 -29.17 -14.15
N GLY A 516 -0.83 -29.22 -15.46
CA GLY A 516 0.10 -28.65 -16.44
C GLY A 516 0.30 -27.14 -16.30
N CYS A 517 -0.78 -26.40 -16.03
CA CYS A 517 -0.70 -24.96 -15.72
C CYS A 517 0.04 -24.69 -14.40
N THR A 518 -0.08 -25.59 -13.42
CA THR A 518 0.60 -25.46 -12.13
C THR A 518 2.10 -25.70 -12.25
N ILE A 519 2.52 -26.65 -13.11
CA ILE A 519 3.94 -26.83 -13.46
C ILE A 519 4.48 -25.57 -14.15
N ALA A 520 3.73 -25.00 -15.11
CA ALA A 520 4.10 -23.74 -15.75
C ALA A 520 4.22 -22.58 -14.74
N LEU A 521 3.32 -22.51 -13.74
CA LEU A 521 3.38 -21.54 -12.67
C LEU A 521 4.64 -21.71 -11.81
N GLY A 522 5.00 -22.95 -11.47
CA GLY A 522 6.23 -23.26 -10.71
C GLY A 522 7.49 -22.82 -11.45
N LEU A 523 7.59 -23.14 -12.74
CA LEU A 523 8.72 -22.71 -13.59
C LEU A 523 8.82 -21.18 -13.68
N LEU A 524 7.69 -20.52 -13.90
CA LEU A 524 7.63 -19.06 -13.99
C LEU A 524 8.00 -18.40 -12.66
N ALA A 525 7.48 -18.91 -11.53
CA ALA A 525 7.77 -18.40 -10.20
C ALA A 525 9.25 -18.55 -9.83
N ILE A 526 9.89 -19.68 -10.16
CA ILE A 526 11.34 -19.86 -9.97
C ILE A 526 12.11 -18.85 -10.82
N LYS A 527 11.75 -18.69 -12.09
CA LYS A 527 12.46 -17.78 -12.99
C LYS A 527 12.35 -16.32 -12.54
N VAL A 528 11.19 -15.90 -12.04
CA VAL A 528 10.95 -14.51 -11.60
C VAL A 528 11.55 -14.27 -10.21
N TYR A 529 11.24 -15.11 -9.23
CA TYR A 529 11.54 -14.84 -7.82
C TYR A 529 12.75 -15.59 -7.28
N GLY A 530 13.28 -16.56 -8.02
CA GLY A 530 14.36 -17.45 -7.64
C GLY A 530 13.91 -18.63 -6.77
N PRO A 531 14.66 -19.74 -6.78
CA PRO A 531 14.25 -21.00 -6.14
C PRO A 531 14.28 -20.98 -4.60
N LYS A 532 14.86 -19.93 -3.99
CA LYS A 532 15.01 -19.83 -2.52
C LYS A 532 13.84 -19.16 -1.82
N LEU A 533 12.93 -18.53 -2.56
CA LEU A 533 11.86 -17.72 -1.98
C LEU A 533 10.80 -18.60 -1.29
N GLY A 534 10.31 -18.19 -0.10
CA GLY A 534 9.26 -18.93 0.61
C GLY A 534 7.97 -19.07 -0.22
N PHE A 535 7.63 -18.02 -0.98
CA PHE A 535 6.53 -18.06 -1.94
C PHE A 535 6.71 -19.13 -3.02
N VAL A 536 7.91 -19.26 -3.60
CA VAL A 536 8.18 -20.27 -4.64
C VAL A 536 8.05 -21.67 -4.05
N ARG A 537 8.59 -21.92 -2.85
CA ARG A 537 8.40 -23.19 -2.15
C ARG A 537 6.91 -23.53 -1.97
N ALA A 538 6.10 -22.56 -1.55
CA ALA A 538 4.66 -22.74 -1.41
C ALA A 538 3.97 -23.04 -2.76
N VAL A 539 4.36 -22.38 -3.86
CA VAL A 539 3.84 -22.68 -5.20
C VAL A 539 4.14 -24.13 -5.60
N LEU A 540 5.37 -24.60 -5.38
CA LEU A 540 5.77 -25.96 -5.75
C LEU A 540 5.04 -27.01 -4.90
N ARG A 541 4.93 -26.78 -3.58
CA ARG A 541 4.17 -27.67 -2.67
C ARG A 541 2.70 -27.74 -3.05
N TRP A 542 2.07 -26.58 -3.29
CA TRP A 542 0.69 -26.49 -3.73
C TRP A 542 0.44 -27.23 -5.06
N GLY A 543 1.43 -27.23 -5.96
CA GLY A 543 1.42 -28.01 -7.19
C GLY A 543 1.42 -29.51 -6.94
N ARG A 544 2.28 -29.98 -6.04
CA ARG A 544 2.38 -31.40 -5.67
C ARG A 544 1.08 -31.94 -5.06
N GLU A 545 0.44 -31.16 -4.20
CA GLU A 545 -0.88 -31.49 -3.63
C GLU A 545 -1.98 -31.58 -4.72
N GLY A 546 -1.86 -30.75 -5.75
CA GLY A 546 -2.79 -30.70 -6.88
C GLY A 546 -2.65 -31.84 -7.88
N GLU A 547 -1.61 -32.69 -7.81
CA GLU A 547 -1.41 -33.81 -8.73
C GLU A 547 -2.53 -34.85 -8.66
N THR A 548 -3.22 -34.93 -7.51
CA THR A 548 -4.40 -35.78 -7.32
C THR A 548 -5.53 -35.46 -8.30
N LEU A 549 -5.57 -34.25 -8.86
CA LEU A 549 -6.60 -33.82 -9.82
C LEU A 549 -6.52 -34.55 -11.17
N CYS A 550 -5.33 -35.01 -11.58
CA CYS A 550 -5.16 -35.75 -12.84
C CYS A 550 -5.09 -37.27 -12.65
N ALA A 551 -5.16 -37.78 -11.42
CA ALA A 551 -5.07 -39.21 -11.12
C ALA A 551 -6.07 -40.05 -11.96
N PRO A 552 -5.66 -41.22 -12.48
CA PRO A 552 -4.38 -41.90 -12.31
C PRO A 552 -3.31 -41.52 -13.37
N LEU A 553 -3.46 -40.38 -14.07
CA LEU A 553 -2.47 -39.93 -15.05
C LEU A 553 -1.21 -39.44 -14.32
N GLU A 554 -0.06 -39.91 -14.77
CA GLU A 554 1.22 -39.40 -14.27
C GLU A 554 1.56 -38.07 -14.98
N PRO A 555 1.97 -37.02 -14.25
CA PRO A 555 2.39 -35.76 -14.86
C PRO A 555 3.45 -35.96 -15.96
N CYS A 556 3.24 -35.27 -17.09
CA CYS A 556 4.09 -35.34 -18.29
C CYS A 556 4.17 -36.73 -18.97
N SER A 557 3.28 -37.69 -18.65
CA SER A 557 3.13 -38.92 -19.43
C SER A 557 2.46 -38.66 -20.79
N PRO A 558 2.58 -39.56 -21.79
CA PRO A 558 1.89 -39.40 -23.07
C PRO A 558 0.36 -39.25 -22.95
N GLU A 559 -0.27 -39.99 -22.03
CA GLU A 559 -1.71 -39.92 -21.75
C GLU A 559 -2.07 -38.59 -21.08
N PHE A 560 -1.23 -38.11 -20.17
CA PHE A 560 -1.37 -36.78 -19.56
C PHE A 560 -1.29 -35.69 -20.62
N ASN A 561 -0.29 -35.74 -21.51
CA ASN A 561 -0.09 -34.73 -22.56
C ASN A 561 -1.27 -34.71 -23.54
N THR A 562 -1.80 -35.89 -23.88
CA THR A 562 -3.01 -36.00 -24.71
C THR A 562 -4.22 -35.35 -24.02
N ALA A 563 -4.42 -35.62 -22.73
CA ALA A 563 -5.49 -35.02 -21.94
C ALA A 563 -5.32 -33.50 -21.78
N PHE A 564 -4.09 -33.03 -21.57
CA PHE A 564 -3.71 -31.62 -21.46
C PHE A 564 -4.05 -30.85 -22.75
N HIS A 565 -3.64 -31.36 -23.92
CA HIS A 565 -3.93 -30.72 -25.21
C HIS A 565 -5.42 -30.71 -25.53
N SER A 566 -6.10 -31.83 -25.28
CA SER A 566 -7.56 -31.93 -25.45
C SER A 566 -8.30 -30.91 -24.59
N ALA A 567 -7.92 -30.80 -23.31
CA ALA A 567 -8.51 -29.85 -22.37
C ALA A 567 -8.27 -28.41 -22.79
N GLN A 568 -7.02 -28.04 -23.10
CA GLN A 568 -6.68 -26.70 -23.54
C GLN A 568 -7.48 -26.29 -24.78
N HIS A 569 -7.56 -27.16 -25.78
CA HIS A 569 -8.33 -26.91 -26.99
C HIS A 569 -9.83 -26.72 -26.67
N LYS A 570 -10.40 -27.57 -25.82
CA LYS A 570 -11.81 -27.50 -25.41
C LYS A 570 -12.14 -26.24 -24.61
N ILE A 571 -11.27 -25.81 -23.69
CA ILE A 571 -11.44 -24.56 -22.92
C ILE A 571 -11.37 -23.35 -23.84
N LEU A 572 -10.38 -23.31 -24.73
CA LEU A 572 -10.26 -22.23 -25.71
C LEU A 572 -11.48 -22.18 -26.63
N LYS A 573 -11.98 -23.33 -27.09
CA LYS A 573 -13.21 -23.41 -27.90
C LYS A 573 -14.45 -22.95 -27.13
N TRP A 574 -14.57 -23.36 -25.86
CA TRP A 574 -15.68 -22.95 -24.99
C TRP A 574 -15.69 -21.43 -24.75
N CYS A 575 -14.51 -20.83 -24.51
CA CYS A 575 -14.40 -19.41 -24.22
C CYS A 575 -14.45 -18.52 -25.49
N LEU A 576 -13.87 -18.97 -26.60
CA LEU A 576 -13.56 -18.12 -27.76
C LEU A 576 -14.31 -18.53 -29.03
N GLY A 577 -15.06 -19.63 -28.99
CA GLY A 577 -15.77 -20.16 -30.15
C GLY A 577 -14.80 -20.45 -31.30
N ASN A 578 -14.95 -19.72 -32.40
CA ASN A 578 -14.13 -19.91 -33.61
C ASN A 578 -12.79 -19.15 -33.57
N ARG A 579 -12.55 -18.28 -32.58
CA ARG A 579 -11.34 -17.43 -32.49
C ARG A 579 -10.14 -18.12 -31.84
N ILE A 580 -10.13 -19.45 -31.75
CA ILE A 580 -9.08 -20.22 -31.06
C ILE A 580 -7.69 -19.96 -31.65
N TYR A 581 -7.60 -19.68 -32.95
CA TYR A 581 -6.33 -19.44 -33.65
C TYR A 581 -5.63 -18.14 -33.22
N GLU A 582 -6.32 -17.25 -32.50
CA GLU A 582 -5.75 -16.00 -31.96
C GLU A 582 -5.16 -16.19 -30.55
N ALA A 583 -5.46 -17.32 -29.90
CA ALA A 583 -4.95 -17.61 -28.56
C ALA A 583 -3.48 -18.05 -28.61
N VAL A 584 -2.73 -17.63 -27.60
CA VAL A 584 -1.39 -18.11 -27.26
C VAL A 584 -1.54 -19.24 -26.23
N PRO A 585 -1.52 -20.53 -26.66
CA PRO A 585 -1.68 -21.66 -25.76
C PRO A 585 -0.52 -21.75 -24.75
N ILE A 586 -0.80 -22.29 -23.57
CA ILE A 586 0.21 -22.68 -22.59
C ILE A 586 0.99 -23.85 -23.17
N ARG A 587 2.31 -23.71 -23.18
CA ARG A 587 3.24 -24.77 -23.62
C ARG A 587 3.10 -25.97 -22.70
N GLU A 588 3.04 -27.15 -23.30
CA GLU A 588 3.13 -28.43 -22.59
C GLU A 588 4.40 -28.46 -21.72
N PRO A 589 4.30 -28.81 -20.43
CA PRO A 589 5.47 -29.00 -19.58
C PRO A 589 6.22 -30.29 -19.94
N THR A 590 7.54 -30.23 -19.98
CA THR A 590 8.38 -31.40 -20.25
C THR A 590 8.63 -32.22 -18.99
N ARG A 591 8.91 -33.52 -19.14
CA ARG A 591 9.26 -34.38 -18.00
C ARG A 591 10.49 -33.89 -17.25
N ALA A 592 11.52 -33.42 -17.98
CA ALA A 592 12.72 -32.85 -17.38
C ALA A 592 12.45 -31.62 -16.51
N GLU A 593 11.52 -30.75 -16.94
CA GLU A 593 11.11 -29.58 -16.16
C GLU A 593 10.35 -29.98 -14.90
N TYR A 594 9.44 -30.95 -15.00
CA TYR A 594 8.70 -31.49 -13.86
C TYR A 594 9.64 -32.14 -12.83
N ASP A 595 10.57 -32.97 -13.27
CA ASP A 595 11.55 -33.62 -12.39
C ASP A 595 12.44 -32.56 -11.71
N ALA A 596 12.87 -31.51 -12.44
CA ALA A 596 13.64 -30.42 -11.87
C ALA A 596 12.88 -29.62 -10.79
N LEU A 597 11.58 -29.36 -10.99
CA LEU A 597 10.75 -28.73 -9.94
C LEU A 597 10.67 -29.59 -8.68
N THR A 598 10.50 -30.90 -8.87
CA THR A 598 10.41 -31.87 -7.78
C THR A 598 11.71 -31.94 -6.99
N ASP A 599 12.85 -31.94 -7.68
CA ASP A 599 14.18 -31.94 -7.07
C ASP A 599 14.45 -30.64 -6.29
N ILE A 600 14.04 -29.48 -6.84
CA ILE A 600 14.18 -28.18 -6.15
C ILE A 600 13.33 -28.15 -4.87
N LEU A 601 12.09 -28.64 -4.93
CA LEU A 601 11.22 -28.70 -3.75
C LEU A 601 11.83 -29.62 -2.68
N ARG A 602 12.22 -30.84 -3.07
CA ARG A 602 12.82 -31.82 -2.15
C ARG A 602 14.07 -31.27 -1.45
N ALA A 603 15.00 -30.71 -2.22
CA ALA A 603 16.23 -30.13 -1.66
C ALA A 603 15.96 -28.97 -0.69
N ARG A 604 14.83 -28.25 -0.84
CA ARG A 604 14.44 -27.16 0.06
C ARG A 604 13.78 -27.65 1.33
N GLU A 605 12.94 -28.67 1.24
CA GLU A 605 12.33 -29.29 2.41
C GLU A 605 13.40 -29.93 3.31
N GLU A 606 14.36 -30.64 2.72
CA GLU A 606 15.51 -31.20 3.45
C GLU A 606 16.36 -30.13 4.16
N GLN A 607 16.57 -28.97 3.54
CA GLN A 607 17.33 -27.86 4.16
C GLN A 607 16.61 -27.24 5.35
N LEU A 608 15.28 -27.14 5.32
CA LEU A 608 14.49 -26.59 6.42
C LEU A 608 14.44 -27.56 7.60
N GLU A 609 14.28 -28.85 7.33
CA GLU A 609 14.33 -29.88 8.37
C GLU A 609 15.69 -29.87 9.09
N GLN A 610 16.79 -29.65 8.35
CA GLN A 610 18.12 -29.49 8.93
C GLN A 610 18.26 -28.21 9.77
N SER A 611 17.74 -27.07 9.29
CA SER A 611 17.82 -25.81 10.05
C SER A 611 16.94 -25.84 11.31
N GLU A 612 15.77 -26.46 11.25
CA GLU A 612 14.88 -26.67 12.40
C GLU A 612 15.50 -27.61 13.44
N GLN A 613 16.15 -28.70 13.01
CA GLN A 613 16.90 -29.59 13.91
C GLN A 613 18.08 -28.86 14.57
N THR A 614 18.78 -28.00 13.83
CA THR A 614 19.91 -27.21 14.35
C THR A 614 19.42 -26.17 15.36
N ALA A 615 18.31 -25.49 15.06
CA ALA A 615 17.66 -24.53 15.95
C ALA A 615 17.12 -25.19 17.24
N GLN A 616 16.57 -26.40 17.15
CA GLN A 616 16.13 -27.18 18.32
C GLN A 616 17.32 -27.65 19.19
N ASN A 617 18.46 -27.95 18.58
CA ASN A 617 19.69 -28.35 19.28
C ASN A 617 20.48 -27.18 19.90
N GLY A 618 19.95 -25.95 19.86
CA GLY A 618 20.51 -24.80 20.55
C GLY A 618 21.78 -24.21 19.92
N GLN A 619 22.12 -24.61 18.69
CA GLN A 619 23.17 -23.97 17.90
C GLN A 619 22.51 -22.95 16.96
N PRO A 620 22.70 -21.63 17.15
CA PRO A 620 22.17 -20.65 16.22
C PRO A 620 22.90 -20.78 14.88
N ASP A 621 22.16 -21.10 13.83
CA ASP A 621 22.67 -21.16 12.47
C ASP A 621 23.04 -19.74 12.00
N GLU A 622 24.33 -19.43 11.95
CA GLU A 622 24.85 -18.11 11.50
C GLU A 622 24.55 -17.85 10.01
N ALA A 623 24.15 -18.86 9.24
CA ALA A 623 24.05 -18.76 7.78
C ALA A 623 22.80 -18.03 7.27
N GLU A 624 21.67 -18.05 8.01
CA GLU A 624 20.43 -17.36 7.58
C GLU A 624 20.20 -16.00 8.27
N LEU A 625 21.03 -15.65 9.25
CA LEU A 625 20.98 -14.37 9.95
C LEU A 625 21.89 -13.29 9.34
N ALA A 626 22.57 -13.56 8.22
CA ALA A 626 23.18 -12.54 7.40
C ALA A 626 22.11 -11.73 6.61
N GLU A 627 21.08 -11.23 7.32
CA GLU A 627 20.55 -9.92 7.01
C GLU A 627 21.77 -8.99 6.91
N PRO A 628 21.91 -8.18 5.85
CA PRO A 628 23.01 -7.22 5.80
C PRO A 628 23.02 -6.46 7.12
N PRO A 629 24.19 -6.14 7.69
CA PRO A 629 24.23 -5.21 8.80
C PRO A 629 23.55 -3.95 8.27
N CYS A 630 22.29 -3.75 8.66
CA CYS A 630 21.80 -2.41 8.82
C CYS A 630 22.90 -1.77 9.67
N GLY A 631 23.62 -0.77 9.15
CA GLY A 631 24.85 -0.21 9.75
C GLY A 631 24.69 0.35 11.17
N LEU A 632 23.60 -0.01 11.84
CA LEU A 632 23.15 0.35 13.17
C LEU A 632 23.71 -0.56 14.26
N SER A 633 24.28 -1.73 13.94
CA SER A 633 24.76 -2.68 14.97
C SER A 633 25.99 -2.16 15.70
N GLU A 634 27.02 -1.66 14.98
CA GLU A 634 28.27 -1.22 15.61
C GLU A 634 28.10 0.10 16.37
N ASP A 635 27.26 1.01 15.88
CA ASP A 635 26.94 2.24 16.60
C ASP A 635 26.08 1.99 17.85
N TYR A 636 25.24 0.94 17.86
CA TYR A 636 24.45 0.59 19.03
C TYR A 636 25.31 0.12 20.22
N GLU A 637 26.31 -0.75 19.99
CA GLU A 637 27.22 -1.16 21.08
C GLU A 637 28.00 0.04 21.65
N ARG A 638 28.33 1.02 20.80
CA ARG A 638 28.99 2.26 21.22
C ARG A 638 28.06 3.16 22.04
N VAL A 639 26.79 3.29 21.64
CA VAL A 639 25.77 4.07 22.37
C VAL A 639 25.40 3.40 23.70
N GLU A 640 25.26 2.07 23.73
CA GLU A 640 24.97 1.33 24.96
C GLU A 640 26.14 1.38 25.95
N LYS A 641 27.39 1.30 25.47
CA LYS A 641 28.58 1.54 26.29
C LYS A 641 28.59 2.95 26.88
N ARG A 642 28.21 3.98 26.11
CA ARG A 642 28.10 5.37 26.58
C ARG A 642 26.98 5.54 27.63
N ALA A 643 25.84 4.88 27.45
CA ALA A 643 24.74 4.89 28.41
C ALA A 643 25.16 4.23 29.74
N LYS A 644 25.78 3.04 29.67
CA LYS A 644 26.30 2.33 30.86
C LYS A 644 27.42 3.09 31.56
N THR A 645 28.29 3.80 30.83
CA THR A 645 29.31 4.66 31.49
C THR A 645 28.69 5.86 32.20
N ARG A 646 27.61 6.45 31.67
CA ARG A 646 26.88 7.53 32.35
C ARG A 646 26.17 7.05 33.62
N GLU A 647 25.62 5.84 33.63
CA GLU A 647 25.02 5.26 34.84
C GLU A 647 26.06 4.90 35.90
N SER A 648 27.20 4.29 35.51
CA SER A 648 28.26 3.94 36.47
C SER A 648 28.87 5.17 37.18
N LYS A 649 28.96 6.31 36.48
CA LYS A 649 29.43 7.58 37.08
C LYS A 649 28.43 8.19 38.06
N ARG A 650 27.13 7.87 37.96
CA ARG A 650 26.13 8.31 38.95
C ARG A 650 26.09 7.42 40.19
N SER A 651 26.39 6.13 40.08
CA SER A 651 26.38 5.20 41.22
C SER A 651 27.63 5.27 42.11
N GLY A 652 28.70 5.95 41.70
CA GLY A 652 29.99 5.95 42.41
C GLY A 652 30.17 6.99 43.52
N GLN A 653 29.18 7.85 43.81
CA GLN A 653 29.35 8.97 44.75
C GLN A 653 28.51 8.92 46.03
N SER A 654 27.71 7.87 46.28
CA SER A 654 26.91 7.78 47.50
C SER A 654 27.42 6.67 48.43
N GLY A 655 28.46 6.95 49.22
CA GLY A 655 28.97 5.93 50.13
C GLY A 655 30.04 6.42 51.09
N GLN A 656 29.75 7.41 51.93
CA GLN A 656 30.52 7.65 53.15
C GLN A 656 29.62 8.14 54.28
N SER A 657 29.35 7.18 55.16
CA SER A 657 29.11 7.23 56.60
C SER A 657 29.16 8.59 57.32
N GLY A 658 28.17 8.82 58.18
CA GLY A 658 28.22 9.79 59.26
C GLY A 658 27.12 9.52 60.29
N ARG A 659 27.35 8.55 61.17
CA ARG A 659 26.49 8.19 62.30
C ARG A 659 26.90 9.05 63.50
N SER A 660 26.02 9.92 64.01
CA SER A 660 26.20 10.53 65.34
C SER A 660 24.84 10.69 66.00
N GLU A 661 24.58 9.81 66.97
CA GLU A 661 23.53 9.92 67.97
C GLU A 661 23.93 11.03 68.97
N LEU A 662 23.11 12.06 69.13
CA LEU A 662 23.19 12.98 70.27
C LEU A 662 21.77 13.26 70.79
N SER A 663 21.61 12.91 72.05
CA SER A 663 20.43 12.98 72.89
C SER A 663 20.08 14.40 73.34
N GLU A 664 18.78 14.67 73.37
CA GLU A 664 18.02 15.40 74.40
C GLU A 664 18.75 16.44 75.25
N GLN A 665 18.33 17.71 75.10
CA GLN A 665 18.11 18.60 76.25
C GLN A 665 17.19 19.77 75.84
N SER A 666 16.01 19.79 76.45
CA SER A 666 15.05 20.88 76.46
C SER A 666 15.44 21.90 77.53
N THR A 667 15.48 23.19 77.21
CA THR A 667 15.12 24.27 78.16
C THR A 667 14.80 25.57 77.43
N HIS A 668 13.67 26.13 77.82
CA HIS A 668 13.18 27.47 77.54
C HIS A 668 14.20 28.59 77.84
N SER A 669 14.22 29.64 77.02
CA SER A 669 14.00 31.01 77.50
C SER A 669 13.98 32.01 76.34
N THR A 670 12.83 32.64 76.18
CA THR A 670 12.60 33.91 75.50
C THR A 670 13.44 35.04 76.11
N GLN A 671 14.25 35.73 75.30
CA GLN A 671 14.65 37.10 75.58
C GLN A 671 14.66 37.94 74.30
N SER A 672 13.71 38.88 74.27
CA SER A 672 13.66 40.01 73.36
C SER A 672 14.61 41.11 73.85
N ALA A 673 15.55 41.54 73.02
CA ALA A 673 16.27 42.81 73.19
C ALA A 673 16.60 43.35 71.80
N GLN A 674 15.83 44.33 71.33
CA GLN A 674 16.25 45.74 71.25
C GLN A 674 17.30 46.03 70.16
N SER A 675 16.77 46.38 68.99
CA SER A 675 17.08 47.62 68.24
C SER A 675 18.45 48.26 68.49
N THR A 676 19.38 48.05 67.55
CA THR A 676 20.40 49.06 67.21
C THR A 676 20.40 49.29 65.72
N ARG A 677 19.86 50.47 65.38
CA ARG A 677 19.80 51.14 64.10
C ARG A 677 21.23 51.50 63.67
N SER A 678 21.80 50.78 62.70
CA SER A 678 23.03 51.21 62.02
C SER A 678 22.75 51.42 60.54
N THR A 679 23.11 52.61 60.09
CA THR A 679 22.94 53.21 58.78
C THR A 679 23.52 52.34 57.67
N ARG A 680 22.65 51.81 56.81
CA ARG A 680 23.00 51.26 55.49
C ARG A 680 23.52 52.39 54.60
N SER A 681 24.82 52.41 54.34
CA SER A 681 25.36 53.08 53.16
C SER A 681 25.11 52.19 51.95
N THR A 682 24.45 52.79 50.96
CA THR A 682 24.17 52.24 49.65
C THR A 682 25.46 52.12 48.86
N GLN A 683 26.02 50.91 48.76
CA GLN A 683 26.83 50.54 47.61
C GLN A 683 26.11 49.43 46.87
N SER A 684 25.49 49.85 45.77
CA SER A 684 24.93 49.04 44.71
C SER A 684 26.03 48.15 44.11
N GLY A 685 26.25 46.98 44.70
CA GLY A 685 26.90 45.88 43.99
C GLY A 685 25.98 45.47 42.84
N ARG A 686 26.45 45.66 41.61
CA ARG A 686 25.80 45.09 40.42
C ARG A 686 25.60 43.59 40.66
N PRO A 687 24.39 43.03 40.42
CA PRO A 687 24.21 41.59 40.44
C PRO A 687 25.14 40.97 39.42
N ASP A 688 25.74 39.85 39.78
CA ASP A 688 26.58 39.08 38.87
C ASP A 688 25.75 38.69 37.65
N VAL A 689 26.28 38.93 36.44
CA VAL A 689 25.56 38.73 35.16
C VAL A 689 25.02 37.30 35.04
N GLN A 690 25.66 36.36 35.73
CA GLN A 690 25.31 34.96 35.76
C GLN A 690 24.02 34.66 36.54
N GLU A 691 23.75 35.38 37.64
CA GLU A 691 22.50 35.24 38.41
C GLU A 691 21.29 35.81 37.65
N GLN A 692 21.51 36.89 36.86
CA GLN A 692 20.46 37.44 36.00
C GLN A 692 20.10 36.50 34.85
N GLN A 693 21.09 35.85 34.22
CA GLN A 693 20.82 34.85 33.18
C GLN A 693 20.08 33.63 33.72
N GLU A 694 20.45 33.10 34.89
CA GLU A 694 19.73 31.97 35.48
C GLU A 694 18.29 32.33 35.85
N ALA A 695 18.05 33.56 36.34
CA ALA A 695 16.70 34.04 36.61
C ALA A 695 15.86 34.23 35.33
N GLU A 696 16.46 34.71 34.23
CA GLU A 696 15.80 34.82 32.93
C GLU A 696 15.48 33.44 32.32
N ASP A 697 16.40 32.48 32.41
CA ASP A 697 16.20 31.11 31.93
C ASP A 697 15.08 30.39 32.71
N VAL A 698 15.08 30.51 34.05
CA VAL A 698 14.01 29.94 34.89
C VAL A 698 12.66 30.60 34.58
N SER A 699 12.64 31.92 34.39
CA SER A 699 11.44 32.66 34.00
C SER A 699 10.90 32.20 32.63
N MET A 700 11.79 31.99 31.65
CA MET A 700 11.44 31.47 30.33
C MET A 700 10.88 30.05 30.40
N VAL A 701 11.48 29.16 31.20
CA VAL A 701 10.98 27.79 31.39
C VAL A 701 9.60 27.79 32.04
N LEU A 702 9.37 28.63 33.05
CA LEU A 702 8.07 28.76 33.71
C LEU A 702 7.00 29.33 32.76
N LEU A 703 7.34 30.35 31.96
CA LEU A 703 6.43 30.92 30.95
C LEU A 703 6.01 29.87 29.91
N ASN A 704 6.97 29.04 29.46
CA ASN A 704 6.74 27.98 28.47
C ASN A 704 5.89 26.84 29.07
N TYR A 705 6.09 26.51 30.35
CA TYR A 705 5.24 25.56 31.08
C TYR A 705 3.81 26.08 31.26
N GLU A 706 3.63 27.35 31.61
CA GLU A 706 2.31 27.97 31.73
C GLU A 706 1.56 28.02 30.39
N GLN A 707 2.26 28.32 29.28
CA GLN A 707 1.70 28.26 27.94
C GLN A 707 1.22 26.83 27.58
N LYS A 708 2.04 25.80 27.84
CA LYS A 708 1.65 24.40 27.64
C LYS A 708 0.44 24.01 28.47
N MET A 709 0.38 24.43 29.73
CA MET A 709 -0.78 24.19 30.62
C MET A 709 -2.03 24.94 30.18
N ARG A 710 -1.90 26.09 29.53
CA ARG A 710 -3.02 26.85 28.97
C ARG A 710 -3.60 26.18 27.72
N VAL A 711 -2.73 25.66 26.84
CA VAL A 711 -3.14 24.87 25.67
C VAL A 711 -3.84 23.59 26.10
N ALA A 712 -3.29 22.87 27.09
CA ALA A 712 -3.91 21.66 27.62
C ALA A 712 -5.31 21.90 28.22
N ARG A 713 -5.48 22.98 29.00
CA ARG A 713 -6.79 23.37 29.56
C ARG A 713 -7.79 23.80 28.50
N ASN A 714 -7.34 24.50 27.45
CA ASN A 714 -8.20 24.84 26.31
C ASN A 714 -8.65 23.60 25.55
N ALA A 715 -7.75 22.63 25.33
CA ALA A 715 -8.09 21.36 24.69
C ALA A 715 -9.11 20.56 25.51
N GLU A 716 -8.96 20.48 26.85
CA GLU A 716 -9.97 19.85 27.72
C GLU A 716 -11.32 20.56 27.66
N SER A 717 -11.33 21.89 27.62
CA SER A 717 -12.56 22.69 27.49
C SER A 717 -13.28 22.44 26.17
N ILE A 718 -12.54 22.39 25.06
CA ILE A 718 -13.07 22.06 23.73
C ILE A 718 -13.63 20.64 23.73
N MET A 719 -12.89 19.66 24.26
CA MET A 719 -13.35 18.27 24.33
C MET A 719 -14.63 18.12 25.16
N ARG A 720 -14.76 18.84 26.28
CA ARG A 720 -16.01 18.85 27.07
C ARG A 720 -17.17 19.48 26.30
N ARG A 721 -16.95 20.62 25.63
CA ARG A 721 -17.98 21.26 24.78
C ARG A 721 -18.40 20.36 23.61
N GLU A 722 -17.47 19.65 22.99
CA GLU A 722 -17.77 18.70 21.92
C GLU A 722 -18.56 17.50 22.43
N GLN A 723 -18.24 17.03 23.63
CA GLN A 723 -18.97 15.94 24.30
C GLN A 723 -20.40 16.38 24.66
N ASP A 724 -20.59 17.62 25.12
CA ASP A 724 -21.90 18.19 25.40
C ASP A 724 -22.70 18.47 24.12
N ARG A 725 -22.06 18.96 23.03
CA ARG A 725 -22.67 19.04 21.69
C ARG A 725 -23.10 17.69 21.17
N ARG A 726 -22.30 16.64 21.38
CA ARG A 726 -22.66 15.26 20.98
C ARG A 726 -23.84 14.75 21.79
N LYS A 727 -23.92 15.05 23.10
CA LYS A 727 -25.09 14.74 23.93
C LYS A 727 -26.35 15.47 23.44
N GLN A 728 -26.24 16.76 23.10
CA GLN A 728 -27.35 17.54 22.54
C GLN A 728 -27.75 17.10 21.11
N LYS A 729 -26.80 16.70 20.27
CA LYS A 729 -27.09 16.13 18.94
C LYS A 729 -27.77 14.77 19.06
N SER A 730 -27.43 13.96 20.06
CA SER A 730 -28.13 12.70 20.35
C SER A 730 -29.59 12.96 20.67
N SER A 731 -29.90 13.92 21.55
CA SER A 731 -31.30 14.22 21.89
C SER A 731 -32.10 14.77 20.70
N ARG A 732 -31.47 15.58 19.84
CA ARG A 732 -32.11 16.04 18.59
C ARG A 732 -32.31 14.92 17.57
N LYS A 733 -31.41 13.94 17.50
CA LYS A 733 -31.60 12.78 16.64
C LYS A 733 -32.79 11.95 17.08
N ASP A 734 -33.00 11.80 18.38
CA ASP A 734 -34.17 11.10 18.91
C ASP A 734 -35.48 11.86 18.60
N GLU A 735 -35.46 13.20 18.65
CA GLU A 735 -36.60 14.04 18.21
C GLU A 735 -36.83 13.98 16.69
N GLU A 736 -35.78 14.09 15.86
CA GLU A 736 -35.89 13.96 14.40
C GLU A 736 -36.39 12.57 14.00
N GLN A 737 -35.91 11.52 14.66
CA GLN A 737 -36.33 10.15 14.38
C GLN A 737 -37.80 9.95 14.80
N ALA A 738 -38.26 10.56 15.90
CA ALA A 738 -39.67 10.59 16.27
C ALA A 738 -40.54 11.33 15.24
N VAL A 739 -40.07 12.48 14.73
CA VAL A 739 -40.77 13.23 13.66
C VAL A 739 -40.80 12.45 12.35
N ASN A 740 -39.71 11.80 11.96
CA ASN A 740 -39.66 10.99 10.74
C ASN A 740 -40.58 9.77 10.85
N THR A 741 -40.64 9.13 12.02
CA THR A 741 -41.55 8.01 12.25
C THR A 741 -43.01 8.46 12.20
N ASP A 742 -43.34 9.63 12.75
CA ASP A 742 -44.68 10.22 12.64
C ASP A 742 -45.04 10.58 11.18
N LEU A 743 -44.07 11.08 10.41
CA LEU A 743 -44.25 11.40 9.00
C LEU A 743 -44.45 10.15 8.15
N GLU A 744 -43.67 9.09 8.37
CA GLU A 744 -43.83 7.78 7.71
C GLU A 744 -45.20 7.16 8.03
N ASN A 745 -45.64 7.19 9.28
CA ASN A 745 -46.96 6.70 9.68
C ASN A 745 -48.09 7.49 9.00
N LYS A 746 -47.96 8.82 8.88
CA LYS A 746 -48.94 9.66 8.16
C LYS A 746 -48.95 9.37 6.65
N LEU A 747 -47.78 9.20 6.04
CA LEU A 747 -47.66 8.84 4.62
C LEU A 747 -48.29 7.48 4.33
N GLN A 748 -48.06 6.51 5.21
CA GLN A 748 -48.64 5.18 5.08
C GLN A 748 -50.17 5.21 5.22
N ALA A 749 -50.71 6.00 6.16
CA ALA A 749 -52.16 6.20 6.28
C ALA A 749 -52.79 6.86 5.03
N VAL A 750 -52.10 7.82 4.41
CA VAL A 750 -52.53 8.43 3.13
C VAL A 750 -52.51 7.40 2.00
N PHE A 751 -51.46 6.58 1.93
CA PHE A 751 -51.32 5.55 0.90
C PHE A 751 -52.40 4.46 1.02
N GLU A 752 -52.70 4.00 2.24
CA GLU A 752 -53.78 3.05 2.49
C GLU A 752 -55.16 3.63 2.16
N THR A 753 -55.38 4.92 2.47
CA THR A 753 -56.61 5.63 2.08
C THR A 753 -56.72 5.74 0.56
N GLY A 754 -55.62 6.05 -0.12
CA GLY A 754 -55.54 6.10 -1.59
C GLY A 754 -55.85 4.74 -2.23
N LEU A 755 -55.28 3.66 -1.71
CA LEU A 755 -55.59 2.30 -2.15
C LEU A 755 -57.07 1.95 -1.96
N ARG A 756 -57.68 2.41 -0.86
CA ARG A 756 -59.10 2.18 -0.59
C ARG A 756 -60.02 2.96 -1.54
N ILE A 757 -59.65 4.20 -1.90
CA ILE A 757 -60.35 5.00 -2.91
C ILE A 757 -60.19 4.39 -4.31
N MET A 758 -59.00 3.90 -4.65
CA MET A 758 -58.75 3.23 -5.93
C MET A 758 -59.49 1.89 -6.02
N GLY A 759 -59.56 1.14 -4.92
CA GLY A 759 -60.30 -0.13 -4.85
C GLY A 759 -61.81 0.00 -5.01
N GLU A 760 -62.39 1.18 -4.77
CA GLU A 760 -63.83 1.42 -4.98
C GLU A 760 -64.16 1.99 -6.37
N ASN A 761 -63.18 2.46 -7.16
CA ASN A 761 -63.45 3.15 -8.42
C ASN A 761 -63.05 2.40 -9.71
N ASP A 762 -62.53 1.17 -9.63
CA ASP A 762 -62.20 0.35 -10.81
C ASP A 762 -63.43 -0.32 -11.49
N MET A 763 -64.61 0.31 -11.36
CA MET A 763 -65.81 -0.01 -12.13
C MET A 763 -66.26 1.21 -12.96
N ASN A 764 -65.40 1.78 -13.82
CA ASN A 764 -65.88 2.38 -15.07
C ASN A 764 -64.76 2.84 -16.04
N SER A 765 -64.71 2.16 -17.18
CA SER A 765 -64.59 2.71 -18.54
C SER A 765 -63.46 3.69 -18.90
N ASN A 766 -62.55 3.19 -19.74
CA ASN A 766 -62.39 3.59 -21.14
C ASN A 766 -62.19 5.09 -21.48
N ARG A 767 -60.99 5.48 -21.96
CA ARG A 767 -60.74 6.08 -23.30
C ARG A 767 -59.37 6.77 -23.44
N ASN A 768 -58.69 6.39 -24.52
CA ASN A 768 -57.57 6.99 -25.25
C ASN A 768 -57.41 8.52 -25.20
N THR A 769 -56.17 8.97 -25.02
CA THR A 769 -55.59 10.15 -25.69
C THR A 769 -54.08 9.97 -25.81
N GLU A 770 -53.57 9.84 -27.04
CA GLU A 770 -52.16 9.91 -27.41
C GLU A 770 -51.79 11.38 -27.67
N GLU A 771 -50.68 11.87 -27.10
CA GLU A 771 -50.09 13.18 -27.44
C GLU A 771 -48.56 13.05 -27.59
N PRO A 772 -47.91 13.65 -28.61
CA PRO A 772 -46.56 13.26 -29.05
C PRO A 772 -45.41 14.08 -28.43
N LEU A 773 -44.29 13.38 -28.19
CA LEU A 773 -43.09 13.70 -27.39
C LEU A 773 -42.16 14.86 -27.86
N ASP A 774 -42.53 15.72 -28.81
CA ASP A 774 -41.56 16.62 -29.47
C ASP A 774 -41.29 17.96 -28.74
N GLN A 775 -41.78 18.14 -27.52
CA GLN A 775 -41.52 19.34 -26.69
C GLN A 775 -40.63 19.12 -25.46
N ALA A 776 -40.29 17.86 -25.14
CA ALA A 776 -39.43 17.56 -24.01
C ALA A 776 -37.94 17.86 -24.30
N ASP A 777 -37.47 17.59 -25.52
CA ASP A 777 -36.04 17.72 -25.85
C ASP A 777 -35.56 19.18 -25.91
N LYS A 778 -36.41 20.11 -26.35
CA LYS A 778 -36.02 21.55 -26.40
C LYS A 778 -35.98 22.22 -25.02
N LYS A 779 -36.54 21.59 -23.98
CA LYS A 779 -36.45 22.09 -22.61
C LYS A 779 -35.16 21.63 -21.92
N LEU A 780 -34.69 20.42 -22.24
CA LEU A 780 -33.45 19.85 -21.71
C LEU A 780 -32.18 20.60 -22.20
N GLU A 781 -32.15 21.07 -23.45
CA GLU A 781 -30.99 21.81 -23.96
C GLU A 781 -30.80 23.21 -23.35
N ARG A 782 -31.86 23.83 -22.83
CA ARG A 782 -31.76 25.17 -22.21
C ARG A 782 -31.33 25.15 -20.76
N GLU A 783 -31.56 24.05 -20.03
CA GLU A 783 -31.17 23.95 -18.62
C GLU A 783 -29.70 23.55 -18.44
N TYR A 784 -29.08 22.86 -19.41
CA TYR A 784 -27.67 22.43 -19.30
C TYR A 784 -26.63 23.35 -19.97
N GLY A 785 -27.04 24.47 -20.56
CA GLY A 785 -26.15 25.36 -21.31
C GLY A 785 -25.32 26.37 -20.48
N ARG A 786 -25.37 26.37 -19.14
CA ARG A 786 -24.75 27.45 -18.33
C ARG A 786 -23.92 27.06 -17.11
N GLU A 787 -23.74 25.78 -16.81
CA GLU A 787 -22.82 25.39 -15.73
C GLU A 787 -21.45 25.07 -16.31
N GLY A 788 -20.57 26.07 -16.26
CA GLY A 788 -19.15 25.89 -16.53
C GLY A 788 -18.61 24.76 -15.66
N ALA A 789 -18.16 23.70 -16.31
CA ALA A 789 -17.51 22.54 -15.70
C ALA A 789 -16.32 22.97 -14.83
N ARG A 790 -16.58 23.28 -13.56
CA ARG A 790 -15.57 23.53 -12.53
C ARG A 790 -15.02 22.18 -12.06
N SER A 791 -13.89 21.80 -12.63
CA SER A 791 -12.74 21.07 -12.06
C SER A 791 -12.90 19.95 -11.00
N SER A 792 -14.09 19.39 -10.74
CA SER A 792 -14.26 18.32 -9.77
C SER A 792 -13.53 17.02 -10.16
N THR A 793 -13.27 16.81 -11.45
CA THR A 793 -12.60 15.60 -11.92
C THR A 793 -11.12 15.55 -11.57
N VAL A 794 -10.40 16.67 -11.58
CA VAL A 794 -8.96 16.65 -11.28
C VAL A 794 -8.72 16.43 -9.78
N GLU A 795 -9.50 17.07 -8.92
CA GLU A 795 -9.35 16.92 -7.47
C GLU A 795 -9.79 15.54 -6.98
N GLU A 796 -10.89 14.98 -7.50
CA GLU A 796 -11.28 13.61 -7.14
C GLU A 796 -10.30 12.58 -7.68
N VAL A 797 -9.81 12.74 -8.92
CA VAL A 797 -8.75 11.88 -9.46
C VAL A 797 -7.49 12.01 -8.62
N CYS A 798 -7.06 13.21 -8.24
CA CYS A 798 -5.91 13.41 -7.37
C CYS A 798 -6.12 12.81 -5.97
N ARG A 799 -7.33 12.90 -5.39
CA ARG A 799 -7.63 12.31 -4.08
C ARG A 799 -7.58 10.79 -4.14
N VAL A 800 -8.29 10.17 -5.09
CA VAL A 800 -8.30 8.71 -5.30
C VAL A 800 -6.89 8.20 -5.68
N GLN A 801 -6.12 8.99 -6.44
CA GLN A 801 -4.73 8.63 -6.80
C GLN A 801 -3.70 8.91 -5.70
N MET A 802 -3.95 9.83 -4.77
CA MET A 802 -3.08 10.06 -3.59
C MET A 802 -3.39 9.10 -2.45
N ASP A 803 -4.63 8.60 -2.37
CA ASP A 803 -4.99 7.49 -1.50
C ASP A 803 -4.38 6.16 -2.01
N TRP A 804 -4.07 6.09 -3.31
CA TRP A 804 -3.23 5.06 -3.95
C TRP A 804 -1.74 5.30 -3.67
#